data_AF-A0AA35ZVM4-F1
#
_entry.id   AF-A0AA35ZVM4-F1
#
_cell.length_a   1.000
_cell.length_b   1.000
_cell.length_c   1.000
_cell.angle_alpha   90.00
_cell.angle_beta   90.00
_cell.angle_gamma   90.00
#
_symmetry.space_group_name_H-M   'P 1'
#
loop_
_entity.id
_entity.type
_entity.pdbx_description
1 polymer ?
#
loop_
_entity_poly.entity_id
_entity_poly.type
_entity_poly.pdbx_seq_one_letter_code
_entity_poly.pdbx_strand_id
1 'polypeptide(L)'
;MIPRKNQPTLIWRDIPGLEPLKHEENDLLRRRCGGNGGPVRSFGIDCFASVSMTEKNRVAATIEFTPKAPQLMKHPLAIVALVPKEAAVFAAGAVAGAAAKTVTAPLDRIKLIMQTHGLRAGQETAKKTIGFIEAVVSIGKQEGVKGYWKGNLAQVLRILPYSAVQLFAYEYYKKLYRGKDGELSVIGRLAAGASAGMTSTFVTYPLDVLRLRMAVDPGYQTITNVVVRMIKEEGIGSFYRGLVPSLIGIAPYVAVNFCVFDLVKKSLPEKFKNKTEASLVTAFVAATIATVTCYPLDTIRRQMQMRGTPYKTVLEAFPGIIARDGVAGLYRGFVPNALKTLPNSSIRLTTFDALKRLIAASEKEYQRILEENSNEQKQAPISYYKMSFALQLSFPNFDFNTATRQQRIQFVCNSSSKQTNSSKQESEDDTQRTSDEHSVVLVERYGNGTSKRYILDDKFHLTTFLEDDTKSNGYSSKELPWLPDIVKDFVLPAGFPGSVSDDYLEYMLLQFPTNVTGWICHTLVTSSLLKAFGLDYSSGTTAAASAAAIRWVSKDGIGAIGRFFIGGRFGNLFDDDPKQWRMYADFIGSAGSIFDLTTPLYPAYFLPLASLGNLAKAVARGLKDPSLRVIQNHFAISGNLGDVAAKEEVWEVSAQLLGLGLGILVLSTPGVVKSYPVLASTWMTIRLLHLWLRYLSLSVLQFDSVNLKRARILVNLHVSNSKVLGCEECNKMENILSWEKFSVPQIAFGVPFSDMLVGERSGLKVKMLLKLYAKEKYILVVNQQPFKDFETLVSFKEGATSLSVLRSVWQTYWLYKNQDKQKDGFDDLKESLNELNDQFENFLQQLRDVGWDIDQINLKVRKDVSIQEWHVD
;
A
#
# COMPACT_ATOMS: atom_id res chain seq x y z
N MET A 1 -3.22 55.07 -15.58
CA MET A 1 -1.82 55.53 -15.43
C MET A 1 -1.00 54.42 -14.79
N ILE A 2 0.23 54.19 -15.24
CA ILE A 2 1.14 53.14 -14.73
C ILE A 2 2.04 53.76 -13.64
N PRO A 3 2.07 53.23 -12.40
CA PRO A 3 3.15 53.53 -11.47
C PRO A 3 4.39 52.69 -11.80
N ARG A 4 5.58 53.29 -11.69
CA ARG A 4 6.83 52.78 -12.26
C ARG A 4 7.51 51.69 -11.42
N LYS A 5 8.40 50.96 -12.09
CA LYS A 5 9.20 49.80 -11.65
C LYS A 5 9.99 50.04 -10.35
N ASN A 6 10.22 48.92 -9.65
CA ASN A 6 11.27 48.72 -8.65
C ASN A 6 12.60 49.39 -9.04
N GLN A 7 13.24 50.08 -8.09
CA GLN A 7 14.66 50.44 -8.16
C GLN A 7 15.39 49.80 -6.96
N PRO A 8 16.53 49.12 -7.18
CA PRO A 8 17.40 48.72 -6.08
C PRO A 8 18.11 49.94 -5.50
N THR A 9 18.13 50.06 -4.17
CA THR A 9 18.87 51.10 -3.45
C THR A 9 20.12 50.47 -2.85
N LEU A 10 21.30 50.93 -3.29
CA LEU A 10 22.58 50.57 -2.66
C LEU A 10 22.82 51.50 -1.47
N ILE A 11 23.13 50.93 -0.30
CA ILE A 11 23.53 51.66 0.90
C ILE A 11 24.85 51.07 1.38
N TRP A 12 25.89 51.91 1.41
CA TRP A 12 27.17 51.57 2.01
C TRP A 12 27.12 51.77 3.53
N ARG A 13 27.78 50.89 4.29
CA ARG A 13 27.96 51.01 5.74
C ARG A 13 29.32 50.47 6.13
N ASP A 14 30.07 51.26 6.89
CA ASP A 14 31.31 50.82 7.51
C ASP A 14 31.01 49.90 8.71
N ILE A 15 31.88 48.91 8.92
CA ILE A 15 31.72 47.90 9.99
C ILE A 15 32.51 48.37 11.22
N PRO A 16 31.88 48.61 12.38
CA PRO A 16 32.59 48.95 13.60
C PRO A 16 33.45 47.77 14.08
N GLY A 17 34.74 48.00 14.33
CA GLY A 17 35.66 47.01 14.91
C GLY A 17 36.77 46.50 13.99
N LEU A 18 36.83 46.94 12.73
CA LEU A 18 37.99 46.76 11.84
C LEU A 18 38.87 48.01 11.87
N GLU A 19 39.73 48.13 12.89
CA GLU A 19 40.88 49.05 12.79
C GLU A 19 41.97 48.40 11.91
N PRO A 20 42.61 49.13 10.98
CA PRO A 20 43.74 48.62 10.25
C PRO A 20 44.94 48.40 11.20
N LEU A 21 45.66 47.30 11.00
CA LEU A 21 46.89 47.01 11.73
C LEU A 21 47.87 48.20 11.62
N LYS A 22 48.12 48.86 12.75
CA LYS A 22 49.17 49.87 12.87
C LYS A 22 50.52 49.19 12.69
N HIS A 23 51.15 49.40 11.53
CA HIS A 23 52.60 49.30 11.45
C HIS A 23 53.19 50.44 12.28
N GLU A 24 54.12 50.11 13.17
CA GLU A 24 54.87 51.10 13.95
C GLU A 24 55.70 52.02 13.05
N GLU A 25 56.04 53.18 13.61
CA GLU A 25 56.66 54.30 12.91
C GLU A 25 57.98 53.92 12.25
N ASN A 26 58.16 54.40 11.02
CA ASN A 26 59.42 55.04 10.66
C ASN A 26 59.14 56.21 9.72
N ASP A 27 59.59 57.39 10.14
CA ASP A 27 59.77 58.54 9.27
C ASP A 27 60.59 58.14 8.04
N LEU A 28 60.12 58.51 6.84
CA LEU A 28 60.93 59.08 5.75
C LEU A 28 60.08 59.31 4.48
N LEU A 29 60.46 60.33 3.70
CA LEU A 29 59.99 60.61 2.32
C LEU A 29 58.58 61.20 2.13
N ARG A 30 58.33 62.33 2.80
CA ARG A 30 57.62 63.44 2.14
C ARG A 30 58.52 64.00 1.03
N ARG A 31 57.97 64.19 -0.19
CA ARG A 31 58.58 64.73 -1.44
C ARG A 31 59.36 63.75 -2.35
N ARG A 32 58.77 63.38 -3.49
CA ARG A 32 59.27 63.79 -4.83
C ARG A 32 58.33 63.43 -5.99
N CYS A 33 58.37 64.29 -7.01
CA CYS A 33 58.03 64.07 -8.43
C CYS A 33 56.63 63.57 -8.83
N GLY A 34 55.93 64.39 -9.62
CA GLY A 34 54.97 63.87 -10.61
C GLY A 34 55.67 63.55 -11.94
N GLY A 35 54.94 62.98 -12.90
CA GLY A 35 55.45 62.72 -14.24
C GLY A 35 54.77 61.52 -14.91
N ASN A 36 54.47 61.68 -16.20
CA ASN A 36 53.83 60.74 -17.12
C ASN A 36 54.22 59.24 -17.01
N GLY A 37 53.20 58.39 -17.17
CA GLY A 37 53.25 57.28 -18.13
C GLY A 37 53.77 55.91 -17.67
N GLY A 38 53.05 54.85 -18.06
CA GLY A 38 53.49 53.45 -17.93
C GLY A 38 52.65 52.63 -16.94
N PRO A 39 52.21 51.40 -17.28
CA PRO A 39 51.28 50.65 -16.45
C PRO A 39 51.98 49.76 -15.42
N VAL A 40 51.67 49.94 -14.14
CA VAL A 40 51.83 48.91 -13.10
C VAL A 40 50.51 48.82 -12.32
N ARG A 41 49.65 47.86 -12.66
CA ARG A 41 48.47 47.53 -11.87
C ARG A 41 48.81 46.46 -10.84
N SER A 42 49.15 46.89 -9.64
CA SER A 42 48.90 46.07 -8.45
C SER A 42 47.40 46.05 -8.19
N PHE A 43 46.78 44.87 -8.21
CA PHE A 43 45.39 44.66 -7.80
C PHE A 43 45.37 44.14 -6.37
N GLY A 44 45.32 45.05 -5.40
CA GLY A 44 44.77 44.75 -4.08
C GLY A 44 43.25 44.81 -4.16
N ILE A 45 42.56 43.68 -3.99
CA ILE A 45 41.10 43.60 -3.97
C ILE A 45 40.64 43.38 -2.53
N ASP A 46 40.54 44.47 -1.77
CA ASP A 46 39.90 44.51 -0.46
C ASP A 46 38.65 45.40 -0.51
N CYS A 47 37.52 44.80 -0.91
CA CYS A 47 36.15 45.32 -0.68
C CYS A 47 35.12 44.28 -1.17
N PHE A 48 34.54 43.49 -0.26
CA PHE A 48 33.39 42.65 -0.57
C PHE A 48 32.08 43.43 -0.35
N ALA A 49 31.21 43.45 -1.37
CA ALA A 49 29.85 43.98 -1.26
C ALA A 49 28.83 42.85 -1.38
N SER A 50 27.92 42.71 -0.40
CA SER A 50 26.80 41.76 -0.48
C SER A 50 25.55 42.45 -1.02
N VAL A 51 24.94 41.91 -2.08
CA VAL A 51 23.63 42.35 -2.58
C VAL A 51 22.58 41.32 -2.17
N SER A 52 21.63 41.71 -1.32
CA SER A 52 20.45 40.89 -0.98
C SER A 52 19.22 41.39 -1.72
N MET A 53 18.58 40.53 -2.51
CA MET A 53 17.31 40.84 -3.18
C MET A 53 16.15 40.16 -2.45
N THR A 54 15.29 40.94 -1.80
CA THR A 54 14.09 40.42 -1.11
C THR A 54 12.89 40.37 -2.06
N GLU A 55 12.57 39.19 -2.58
CA GLU A 55 11.34 38.96 -3.32
C GLU A 55 10.18 38.70 -2.35
N LYS A 56 9.10 39.51 -2.44
CA LYS A 56 7.99 39.48 -1.47
C LYS A 56 7.00 38.36 -1.77
N ASN A 57 7.46 37.12 -1.61
CA ASN A 57 6.75 35.91 -2.00
C ASN A 57 5.62 35.60 -0.98
N ARG A 58 4.36 35.90 -1.35
CA ARG A 58 3.18 35.83 -0.45
C ARG A 58 2.95 34.44 0.17
N VAL A 59 3.48 33.37 -0.43
CA VAL A 59 3.34 32.00 0.07
C VAL A 59 4.27 31.73 1.27
N ALA A 60 5.49 32.30 1.29
CA ALA A 60 6.45 32.08 2.37
C ALA A 60 5.96 32.65 3.72
N ALA A 61 5.37 33.84 3.69
CA ALA A 61 4.76 34.47 4.87
C ALA A 61 3.66 33.60 5.49
N THR A 62 2.92 32.82 4.69
CA THR A 62 1.82 31.98 5.20
C THR A 62 2.34 30.82 6.06
N ILE A 63 3.59 30.37 5.83
CA ILE A 63 4.20 29.24 6.54
C ILE A 63 4.67 29.69 7.94
N GLU A 64 5.25 30.88 8.07
CA GLU A 64 5.76 31.42 9.35
C GLU A 64 4.67 31.59 10.42
N PHE A 65 3.44 31.94 10.04
CA PHE A 65 2.35 32.16 10.99
C PHE A 65 1.61 30.88 11.43
N THR A 66 1.89 29.72 10.82
CA THR A 66 1.11 28.48 11.08
C THR A 66 1.16 28.05 12.56
N PRO A 67 0.01 27.62 13.15
CA PRO A 67 -0.03 27.21 14.55
C PRO A 67 0.81 25.96 14.79
N LYS A 68 1.67 26.02 15.81
CA LYS A 68 2.58 24.91 16.16
C LYS A 68 1.82 23.78 16.84
N ALA A 69 2.27 22.54 16.66
CA ALA A 69 1.66 21.34 17.26
C ALA A 69 1.27 21.48 18.77
N PRO A 70 2.11 22.02 19.68
CA PRO A 70 1.72 22.23 21.07
C PRO A 70 0.68 23.34 21.30
N GLN A 71 0.48 24.29 20.37
CA GLN A 71 -0.62 25.27 20.42
C GLN A 71 -1.94 24.60 20.01
N LEU A 72 -1.96 23.80 18.94
CA LEU A 72 -3.16 23.04 18.53
C LEU A 72 -3.67 22.09 19.62
N MET A 73 -2.77 21.45 20.35
CA MET A 73 -3.14 20.55 21.47
C MET A 73 -3.88 21.27 22.61
N LYS A 74 -3.72 22.60 22.74
CA LYS A 74 -4.47 23.42 23.70
C LYS A 74 -5.85 23.86 23.17
N HIS A 75 -6.01 23.97 21.85
CA HIS A 75 -7.26 24.38 21.19
C HIS A 75 -7.82 23.22 20.34
N PRO A 76 -8.48 22.21 20.95
CA PRO A 76 -8.95 21.01 20.24
C PRO A 76 -9.98 21.31 19.13
N LEU A 77 -10.65 22.48 19.19
CA LEU A 77 -11.52 22.94 18.12
C LEU A 77 -10.72 23.32 16.85
N ALA A 78 -9.55 23.97 16.99
CA ALA A 78 -8.73 24.37 15.84
C ALA A 78 -8.20 23.18 15.03
N ILE A 79 -8.06 22.00 15.65
CA ILE A 79 -7.68 20.75 14.97
C ILE A 79 -8.69 20.38 13.86
N VAL A 80 -9.98 20.70 14.05
CA VAL A 80 -11.04 20.42 13.05
C VAL A 80 -10.89 21.28 11.79
N ALA A 81 -10.27 22.46 11.89
CA ALA A 81 -10.04 23.36 10.75
C ALA A 81 -8.90 22.89 9.81
N LEU A 82 -8.06 21.94 10.24
CA LEU A 82 -7.03 21.33 9.38
C LEU A 82 -7.62 20.47 8.25
N VAL A 83 -8.87 20.03 8.37
CA VAL A 83 -9.55 19.22 7.36
C VAL A 83 -10.14 20.16 6.28
N PRO A 84 -9.91 19.91 4.98
CA PRO A 84 -10.53 20.68 3.91
C PRO A 84 -12.03 20.84 4.09
N LYS A 85 -12.54 22.07 3.96
CA LYS A 85 -13.92 22.46 4.28
C LYS A 85 -14.97 21.57 3.60
N GLU A 86 -14.71 21.16 2.37
CA GLU A 86 -15.56 20.28 1.56
C GLU A 86 -15.63 18.88 2.18
N ALA A 87 -14.49 18.34 2.62
CA ALA A 87 -14.39 17.05 3.30
C ALA A 87 -15.02 17.10 4.71
N ALA A 88 -14.83 18.19 5.45
CA ALA A 88 -15.46 18.41 6.75
C ALA A 88 -16.99 18.49 6.64
N VAL A 89 -17.52 19.21 5.65
CA VAL A 89 -18.97 19.28 5.37
C VAL A 89 -19.53 17.93 4.89
N PHE A 90 -18.79 17.18 4.07
CA PHE A 90 -19.17 15.84 3.65
C PHE A 90 -19.23 14.86 4.83
N ALA A 91 -18.19 14.85 5.68
CA ALA A 91 -18.15 14.06 6.91
C ALA A 91 -19.28 14.45 7.88
N ALA A 92 -19.57 15.74 8.04
CA ALA A 92 -20.70 16.22 8.84
C ALA A 92 -22.05 15.70 8.31
N GLY A 93 -22.23 15.67 6.98
CA GLY A 93 -23.40 15.07 6.34
C GLY A 93 -23.53 13.56 6.61
N ALA A 94 -22.42 12.83 6.59
CA ALA A 94 -22.38 11.40 6.89
C ALA A 94 -22.70 11.10 8.36
N VAL A 95 -22.09 11.83 9.31
CA VAL A 95 -22.35 11.71 10.75
C VAL A 95 -23.79 12.05 11.08
N ALA A 96 -24.33 13.15 10.52
CA ALA A 96 -25.74 13.51 10.69
C ALA A 96 -26.70 12.46 10.11
N GLY A 97 -26.35 11.85 8.98
CA GLY A 97 -27.08 10.71 8.41
C GLY A 97 -27.06 9.48 9.32
N ALA A 98 -25.88 9.14 9.87
CA ALA A 98 -25.68 7.99 10.76
C ALA A 98 -26.40 8.14 12.10
N ALA A 99 -26.36 9.33 12.71
CA ALA A 99 -27.09 9.66 13.92
C ALA A 99 -28.61 9.52 13.70
N ALA A 100 -29.14 10.16 12.67
CA ALA A 100 -30.56 10.07 12.33
C ALA A 100 -31.03 8.62 12.05
N LYS A 101 -30.21 7.81 11.37
CA LYS A 101 -30.51 6.40 11.13
C LYS A 101 -30.43 5.54 12.38
N THR A 102 -29.49 5.81 13.28
CA THR A 102 -29.34 5.06 14.52
C THR A 102 -30.46 5.34 15.51
N VAL A 103 -30.91 6.59 15.65
CA VAL A 103 -32.07 6.92 16.51
C VAL A 103 -33.38 6.34 15.94
N THR A 104 -33.54 6.30 14.62
CA THR A 104 -34.76 5.77 13.99
C THR A 104 -34.71 4.26 13.69
N ALA A 105 -33.59 3.58 13.97
CA ALA A 105 -33.40 2.16 13.69
C ALA A 105 -34.47 1.23 14.31
N PRO A 106 -34.98 1.43 15.55
CA PRO A 106 -36.06 0.62 16.11
C PRO A 106 -37.32 0.59 15.24
N LEU A 107 -37.81 1.78 14.83
CA LEU A 107 -38.99 1.90 13.97
C LEU A 107 -38.73 1.34 12.57
N ASP A 108 -37.53 1.55 12.05
CA ASP A 108 -37.09 0.97 10.78
C ASP A 108 -37.08 -0.57 10.85
N ARG A 109 -36.64 -1.19 11.96
CA ARG A 109 -36.69 -2.65 12.15
C ARG A 109 -38.12 -3.17 12.28
N ILE A 110 -38.95 -2.52 13.09
CA ILE A 110 -40.37 -2.91 13.26
C ILE A 110 -41.08 -2.89 11.91
N LYS A 111 -40.86 -1.85 11.08
CA LYS A 111 -41.35 -1.80 9.70
C LYS A 111 -40.95 -3.05 8.89
N LEU A 112 -39.67 -3.41 8.87
CA LEU A 112 -39.16 -4.52 8.05
C LEU A 112 -39.74 -5.87 8.49
N ILE A 113 -39.89 -6.09 9.80
CA ILE A 113 -40.55 -7.30 10.33
C ILE A 113 -42.02 -7.33 9.93
N MET A 114 -42.77 -6.23 10.11
CA MET A 114 -44.19 -6.17 9.71
C MET A 114 -44.40 -6.39 8.20
N GLN A 115 -43.53 -5.86 7.34
CA GLN A 115 -43.61 -6.02 5.88
C GLN A 115 -43.30 -7.45 5.41
N THR A 116 -42.46 -8.18 6.14
CA THR A 116 -42.03 -9.55 5.79
C THR A 116 -42.82 -10.64 6.51
N HIS A 117 -43.57 -10.30 7.57
CA HIS A 117 -44.34 -11.25 8.39
C HIS A 117 -45.27 -12.15 7.59
N GLY A 118 -45.95 -11.62 6.57
CA GLY A 118 -46.89 -12.40 5.74
C GLY A 118 -46.23 -13.57 4.98
N LEU A 119 -44.93 -13.50 4.67
CA LEU A 119 -44.18 -14.63 4.11
C LEU A 119 -43.85 -15.68 5.18
N ARG A 120 -43.50 -15.24 6.39
CA ARG A 120 -43.08 -16.11 7.49
C ARG A 120 -44.25 -16.88 8.11
N ALA A 121 -45.39 -16.23 8.28
CA ALA A 121 -46.64 -16.87 8.70
C ALA A 121 -47.23 -17.83 7.65
N GLY A 122 -46.64 -17.90 6.44
CA GLY A 122 -46.92 -18.96 5.47
C GLY A 122 -46.09 -20.24 5.68
N GLN A 123 -45.07 -20.19 6.56
CA GLN A 123 -44.20 -21.34 6.89
C GLN A 123 -44.40 -21.84 8.33
N GLU A 124 -44.92 -21.00 9.23
CA GLU A 124 -45.25 -21.35 10.62
C GLU A 124 -46.72 -21.01 10.90
N THR A 125 -47.39 -21.83 11.71
CA THR A 125 -48.84 -21.80 12.06
C THR A 125 -49.26 -20.62 12.95
N ALA A 126 -48.67 -19.44 12.74
CA ALA A 126 -48.83 -18.24 13.55
C ALA A 126 -49.93 -17.30 13.03
N LYS A 127 -50.39 -16.37 13.89
CA LYS A 127 -51.48 -15.43 13.60
C LYS A 127 -51.31 -14.70 12.25
N LYS A 128 -52.43 -14.61 11.53
CA LYS A 128 -52.56 -14.04 10.17
C LYS A 128 -52.18 -12.55 10.04
N THR A 129 -51.94 -11.83 11.14
CA THR A 129 -51.41 -10.45 11.17
C THR A 129 -50.79 -10.16 12.54
N ILE A 130 -49.64 -9.46 12.56
CA ILE A 130 -49.06 -8.85 13.76
C ILE A 130 -49.33 -7.35 13.76
N GLY A 131 -49.87 -6.83 14.87
CA GLY A 131 -50.06 -5.39 15.09
C GLY A 131 -48.76 -4.66 15.43
N PHE A 132 -48.73 -3.32 15.31
CA PHE A 132 -47.52 -2.53 15.62
C PHE A 132 -47.04 -2.75 17.07
N ILE A 133 -47.96 -2.74 18.05
CA ILE A 133 -47.65 -2.96 19.47
C ILE A 133 -47.19 -4.41 19.70
N GLU A 134 -47.83 -5.39 19.07
CA GLU A 134 -47.46 -6.81 19.15
C GLU A 134 -46.06 -7.06 18.56
N ALA A 135 -45.68 -6.39 17.47
CA ALA A 135 -44.32 -6.42 16.93
C ALA A 135 -43.28 -5.81 17.90
N VAL A 136 -43.60 -4.66 18.51
CA VAL A 136 -42.73 -4.03 19.52
C VAL A 136 -42.49 -4.97 20.70
N VAL A 137 -43.56 -5.54 21.27
CA VAL A 137 -43.49 -6.44 22.43
C VAL A 137 -42.81 -7.76 22.08
N SER A 138 -43.06 -8.32 20.89
CA SER A 138 -42.43 -9.57 20.43
C SER A 138 -40.90 -9.44 20.33
N ILE A 139 -40.40 -8.36 19.72
CA ILE A 139 -38.95 -8.08 19.64
C ILE A 139 -38.35 -7.96 21.04
N GLY A 140 -39.01 -7.20 21.93
CA GLY A 140 -38.54 -6.97 23.30
C GLY A 140 -38.46 -8.26 24.12
N LYS A 141 -39.44 -9.17 23.97
CA LYS A 141 -39.47 -10.47 24.65
C LYS A 141 -38.49 -11.50 24.07
N GLN A 142 -38.30 -11.53 22.75
CA GLN A 142 -37.48 -12.56 22.07
C GLN A 142 -35.99 -12.23 21.97
N GLU A 143 -35.64 -10.95 21.75
CA GLU A 143 -34.25 -10.53 21.51
C GLU A 143 -33.74 -9.47 22.49
N GLY A 144 -34.61 -8.92 23.35
CA GLY A 144 -34.27 -7.84 24.28
C GLY A 144 -34.00 -6.49 23.61
N VAL A 145 -33.59 -5.50 24.41
CA VAL A 145 -33.42 -4.10 23.96
C VAL A 145 -32.41 -3.96 22.83
N LYS A 146 -31.31 -4.74 22.84
CA LYS A 146 -30.31 -4.72 21.76
C LYS A 146 -30.88 -5.18 20.41
N GLY A 147 -31.95 -5.98 20.41
CA GLY A 147 -32.62 -6.45 19.21
C GLY A 147 -33.13 -5.31 18.32
N TYR A 148 -33.62 -4.19 18.88
CA TYR A 148 -34.22 -3.12 18.07
C TYR A 148 -33.24 -2.47 17.06
N TRP A 149 -31.92 -2.56 17.29
CA TRP A 149 -30.88 -2.02 16.40
C TRP A 149 -30.28 -3.05 15.42
N LYS A 150 -30.79 -4.27 15.39
CA LYS A 150 -30.29 -5.34 14.51
C LYS A 150 -30.37 -4.94 13.04
N GLY A 151 -29.23 -5.04 12.34
CA GLY A 151 -29.07 -4.57 10.95
C GLY A 151 -28.77 -3.07 10.78
N ASN A 152 -28.75 -2.26 11.85
CA ASN A 152 -28.41 -0.82 11.75
C ASN A 152 -26.99 -0.58 11.21
N LEU A 153 -26.02 -1.44 11.56
CA LEU A 153 -24.64 -1.30 11.07
C LEU A 153 -24.56 -1.34 9.53
N ALA A 154 -25.22 -2.29 8.88
CA ALA A 154 -25.30 -2.34 7.41
C ALA A 154 -25.99 -1.08 6.83
N GLN A 155 -26.97 -0.51 7.53
CA GLN A 155 -27.63 0.73 7.12
C GLN A 155 -26.73 1.97 7.28
N VAL A 156 -25.88 2.04 8.32
CA VAL A 156 -24.92 3.14 8.51
C VAL A 156 -23.79 3.05 7.49
N LEU A 157 -23.21 1.85 7.29
CA LEU A 157 -22.20 1.59 6.27
C LEU A 157 -22.68 1.95 4.85
N ARG A 158 -23.98 1.86 4.58
CA ARG A 158 -24.56 2.24 3.27
C ARG A 158 -24.56 3.74 3.00
N ILE A 159 -24.53 4.61 4.02
CA ILE A 159 -24.75 6.06 3.86
C ILE A 159 -23.67 6.70 2.96
N LEU A 160 -22.40 6.46 3.30
CA LEU A 160 -21.25 7.01 2.56
C LEU A 160 -21.22 6.60 1.07
N PRO A 161 -21.21 5.30 0.70
CA PRO A 161 -21.19 4.90 -0.70
C PRO A 161 -22.46 5.30 -1.45
N TYR A 162 -23.62 5.32 -0.79
CA TYR A 162 -24.87 5.77 -1.42
C TYR A 162 -24.80 7.24 -1.79
N SER A 163 -24.43 8.12 -0.86
CA SER A 163 -24.30 9.55 -1.12
C SER A 163 -23.20 9.88 -2.13
N ALA A 164 -22.05 9.19 -2.08
CA ALA A 164 -20.97 9.39 -3.05
C ALA A 164 -21.40 9.04 -4.47
N VAL A 165 -21.97 7.85 -4.69
CA VAL A 165 -22.45 7.41 -6.01
C VAL A 165 -23.64 8.26 -6.48
N GLN A 166 -24.54 8.66 -5.58
CA GLN A 166 -25.69 9.49 -5.93
C GLN A 166 -25.25 10.88 -6.40
N LEU A 167 -24.32 11.54 -5.71
CA LEU A 167 -23.81 12.85 -6.13
C LEU A 167 -23.06 12.77 -7.46
N PHE A 168 -22.18 11.77 -7.63
CA PHE A 168 -21.47 11.54 -8.89
C PHE A 168 -22.43 11.30 -10.06
N ALA A 169 -23.38 10.38 -9.89
CA ALA A 169 -24.36 10.07 -10.92
C ALA A 169 -25.28 11.27 -11.22
N TYR A 170 -25.59 12.10 -10.21
CA TYR A 170 -26.39 13.31 -10.41
C TYR A 170 -25.67 14.35 -11.27
N GLU A 171 -24.37 14.58 -11.04
CA GLU A 171 -23.56 15.44 -11.94
C GLU A 171 -23.44 14.87 -13.35
N TYR A 172 -23.26 13.55 -13.48
CA TYR A 172 -23.19 12.88 -14.78
C TYR A 172 -24.51 13.01 -15.57
N TYR A 173 -25.65 12.65 -14.97
CA TYR A 173 -26.94 12.72 -15.64
C TYR A 173 -27.42 14.16 -15.86
N LYS A 174 -27.02 15.14 -15.03
CA LYS A 174 -27.27 16.56 -15.31
C LYS A 174 -26.55 17.04 -16.58
N LYS A 175 -25.33 16.54 -16.86
CA LYS A 175 -24.64 16.83 -18.13
C LYS A 175 -25.35 16.17 -19.31
N LEU A 176 -25.82 14.94 -19.14
CA LEU A 176 -26.50 14.17 -20.19
C LEU A 176 -27.90 14.72 -20.55
N TYR A 177 -28.69 15.15 -19.56
CA TYR A 177 -30.04 15.71 -19.76
C TYR A 177 -30.05 17.25 -19.95
N ARG A 178 -28.92 17.85 -20.31
CA ARG A 178 -28.81 19.28 -20.59
C ARG A 178 -29.30 19.57 -22.00
N GLY A 179 -30.20 20.55 -22.15
CA GLY A 179 -30.75 20.92 -23.47
C GLY A 179 -29.72 21.64 -24.35
N LYS A 180 -30.02 21.76 -25.66
CA LYS A 180 -29.20 22.54 -26.60
C LYS A 180 -29.06 24.01 -26.20
N ASP A 181 -30.04 24.54 -25.47
CA ASP A 181 -30.11 25.92 -25.00
C ASP A 181 -29.26 26.18 -23.73
N GLY A 182 -28.49 25.18 -23.28
CA GLY A 182 -27.58 25.31 -22.13
C GLY A 182 -28.26 25.29 -20.75
N GLU A 183 -29.59 25.43 -20.68
CA GLU A 183 -30.35 25.32 -19.43
C GLU A 183 -30.83 23.89 -19.12
N LEU A 184 -30.98 23.60 -17.81
CA LEU A 184 -31.53 22.35 -17.31
C LEU A 184 -33.01 22.54 -16.93
N SER A 185 -33.88 22.06 -17.81
CA SER A 185 -35.33 21.93 -17.56
C SER A 185 -35.63 21.19 -16.26
N VAL A 186 -36.75 21.51 -15.61
CA VAL A 186 -37.22 20.84 -14.37
C VAL A 186 -37.32 19.33 -14.58
N ILE A 187 -37.83 18.88 -15.74
CA ILE A 187 -37.92 17.47 -16.11
C ILE A 187 -36.52 16.84 -16.21
N GLY A 188 -35.54 17.54 -16.79
CA GLY A 188 -34.14 17.09 -16.87
C GLY A 188 -33.47 16.97 -15.50
N ARG A 189 -33.76 17.87 -14.56
CA ARG A 189 -33.27 17.79 -13.17
C ARG A 189 -33.90 16.62 -12.40
N LEU A 190 -35.19 16.35 -12.61
CA LEU A 190 -35.90 15.21 -12.02
C LEU A 190 -35.41 13.88 -12.60
N ALA A 191 -35.24 13.80 -13.92
CA ALA A 191 -34.64 12.64 -14.60
C ALA A 191 -33.21 12.39 -14.11
N ALA A 192 -32.39 13.43 -13.99
CA ALA A 192 -31.04 13.31 -13.41
C ALA A 192 -31.08 12.78 -11.97
N GLY A 193 -32.00 13.29 -11.14
CA GLY A 193 -32.18 12.83 -9.75
C GLY A 193 -32.67 11.39 -9.64
N ALA A 194 -33.62 10.99 -10.49
CA ALA A 194 -34.17 9.64 -10.54
C ALA A 194 -33.12 8.63 -11.02
N SER A 195 -32.43 8.92 -12.13
CA SER A 195 -31.35 8.09 -12.67
C SER A 195 -30.18 7.98 -11.68
N ALA A 196 -29.80 9.07 -11.00
CA ALA A 196 -28.80 9.03 -9.93
C ALA A 196 -29.24 8.19 -8.71
N GLY A 197 -30.53 8.29 -8.34
CA GLY A 197 -31.15 7.45 -7.32
C GLY A 197 -31.17 5.97 -7.68
N MET A 198 -31.42 5.63 -8.95
CA MET A 198 -31.38 4.26 -9.46
C MET A 198 -29.95 3.70 -9.45
N THR A 199 -28.97 4.44 -9.98
CA THR A 199 -27.56 4.00 -10.04
C THR A 199 -26.94 3.83 -8.64
N SER A 200 -27.19 4.77 -7.73
CA SER A 200 -26.76 4.63 -6.32
C SER A 200 -27.47 3.49 -5.58
N THR A 201 -28.75 3.23 -5.89
CA THR A 201 -29.49 2.08 -5.36
C THR A 201 -28.93 0.76 -5.91
N PHE A 202 -28.57 0.69 -7.19
CA PHE A 202 -27.94 -0.48 -7.81
C PHE A 202 -26.60 -0.82 -7.15
N VAL A 203 -25.67 0.14 -7.07
CA VAL A 203 -24.33 -0.09 -6.49
C VAL A 203 -24.40 -0.45 -5.01
N THR A 204 -25.31 0.15 -4.24
CA THR A 204 -25.43 -0.12 -2.80
C THR A 204 -26.46 -1.20 -2.44
N TYR A 205 -27.02 -1.88 -3.45
CA TYR A 205 -28.10 -2.85 -3.25
C TYR A 205 -27.73 -4.04 -2.34
N PRO A 206 -26.52 -4.63 -2.41
CA PRO A 206 -26.12 -5.70 -1.49
C PRO A 206 -26.24 -5.35 -0.01
N LEU A 207 -25.96 -4.09 0.36
CA LEU A 207 -26.10 -3.59 1.73
C LEU A 207 -27.57 -3.43 2.15
N ASP A 208 -28.45 -3.09 1.22
CA ASP A 208 -29.90 -3.01 1.46
C ASP A 208 -30.53 -4.41 1.64
N VAL A 209 -30.04 -5.45 0.94
CA VAL A 209 -30.48 -6.85 1.15
C VAL A 209 -29.90 -7.40 2.45
N LEU A 210 -28.59 -7.25 2.69
CA LEU A 210 -27.92 -7.68 3.92
C LEU A 210 -28.60 -7.08 5.15
N ARG A 211 -28.92 -5.77 5.12
CA ARG A 211 -29.70 -5.09 6.16
C ARG A 211 -31.02 -5.81 6.45
N LEU A 212 -31.79 -6.16 5.42
CA LEU A 212 -33.08 -6.84 5.60
C LEU A 212 -32.89 -8.22 6.25
N ARG A 213 -31.97 -9.04 5.72
CA ARG A 213 -31.72 -10.39 6.26
C ARG A 213 -31.29 -10.33 7.72
N MET A 214 -30.36 -9.44 8.07
CA MET A 214 -29.97 -9.20 9.48
C MET A 214 -31.14 -8.75 10.37
N ALA A 215 -32.00 -7.85 9.88
CA ALA A 215 -33.10 -7.31 10.66
C ALA A 215 -34.21 -8.34 10.94
N VAL A 216 -34.43 -9.28 10.01
CA VAL A 216 -35.56 -10.22 10.02
C VAL A 216 -35.16 -11.64 10.48
N ASP A 217 -34.00 -12.16 10.07
CA ASP A 217 -33.57 -13.52 10.44
C ASP A 217 -33.39 -13.63 11.98
N PRO A 218 -33.88 -14.70 12.64
CA PRO A 218 -33.73 -14.88 14.08
C PRO A 218 -32.27 -15.15 14.49
N GLY A 219 -31.91 -14.75 15.72
CA GLY A 219 -30.59 -14.99 16.34
C GLY A 219 -29.53 -13.91 16.07
N TYR A 220 -28.56 -13.76 16.98
CA TYR A 220 -27.48 -12.78 16.88
C TYR A 220 -26.35 -13.27 15.96
N GLN A 221 -26.47 -12.95 14.66
CA GLN A 221 -25.48 -13.29 13.63
C GLN A 221 -24.63 -12.05 13.27
N THR A 222 -23.31 -12.24 13.09
CA THR A 222 -22.43 -11.18 12.55
C THR A 222 -22.74 -10.92 11.08
N ILE A 223 -22.33 -9.75 10.56
CA ILE A 223 -22.41 -9.46 9.10
C ILE A 223 -21.75 -10.57 8.28
N THR A 224 -20.54 -10.99 8.69
CA THR A 224 -19.76 -12.02 8.02
C THR A 224 -20.51 -13.35 7.95
N ASN A 225 -21.11 -13.80 9.05
CA ASN A 225 -21.86 -15.06 9.07
C ASN A 225 -23.08 -15.01 8.14
N VAL A 226 -23.82 -13.90 8.10
CA VAL A 226 -24.96 -13.73 7.18
C VAL A 226 -24.49 -13.71 5.73
N VAL A 227 -23.38 -13.04 5.41
CA VAL A 227 -22.79 -13.01 4.06
C VAL A 227 -22.34 -14.40 3.62
N VAL A 228 -21.58 -15.11 4.46
CA VAL A 228 -21.11 -16.48 4.17
C VAL A 228 -22.29 -17.43 3.97
N ARG A 229 -23.33 -17.34 4.81
CA ARG A 229 -24.55 -18.14 4.66
C ARG A 229 -25.29 -17.84 3.35
N MET A 230 -25.46 -16.57 3.00
CA MET A 230 -26.09 -16.18 1.73
C MET A 230 -25.31 -16.70 0.51
N ILE A 231 -23.98 -16.62 0.53
CA ILE A 231 -23.14 -17.15 -0.56
C ILE A 231 -23.25 -18.67 -0.64
N LYS A 232 -23.13 -19.38 0.49
CA LYS A 232 -23.15 -20.86 0.53
C LYS A 232 -24.51 -21.46 0.17
N GLU A 233 -25.62 -20.80 0.51
CA GLU A 233 -26.96 -21.40 0.41
C GLU A 233 -27.87 -20.78 -0.67
N GLU A 234 -27.62 -19.54 -1.11
CA GLU A 234 -28.39 -18.85 -2.16
C GLU A 234 -27.51 -18.33 -3.32
N GLY A 235 -26.19 -18.45 -3.23
CA GLY A 235 -25.25 -17.92 -4.22
C GLY A 235 -25.13 -16.40 -4.25
N ILE A 236 -24.25 -15.89 -5.10
CA ILE A 236 -23.95 -14.45 -5.22
C ILE A 236 -25.14 -13.64 -5.76
N GLY A 237 -26.03 -14.25 -6.56
CA GLY A 237 -27.24 -13.59 -7.06
C GLY A 237 -28.22 -13.15 -5.96
N SER A 238 -28.16 -13.76 -4.77
CA SER A 238 -29.02 -13.44 -3.62
C SER A 238 -28.92 -11.97 -3.18
N PHE A 239 -27.74 -11.35 -3.30
CA PHE A 239 -27.50 -9.96 -2.94
C PHE A 239 -28.23 -8.95 -3.83
N TYR A 240 -28.74 -9.36 -4.98
CA TYR A 240 -29.51 -8.52 -5.92
C TYR A 240 -31.00 -8.88 -6.00
N ARG A 241 -31.48 -9.79 -5.13
CA ARG A 241 -32.88 -10.22 -5.11
C ARG A 241 -33.83 -9.05 -4.79
N GLY A 242 -34.84 -8.84 -5.62
CA GLY A 242 -35.78 -7.71 -5.51
C GLY A 242 -35.27 -6.38 -6.07
N LEU A 243 -34.14 -6.33 -6.79
CA LEU A 243 -33.65 -5.09 -7.42
C LEU A 243 -34.70 -4.46 -8.35
N VAL A 244 -35.39 -5.26 -9.16
CA VAL A 244 -36.40 -4.79 -10.14
C VAL A 244 -37.52 -3.95 -9.49
N PRO A 245 -38.31 -4.42 -8.49
CA PRO A 245 -39.29 -3.57 -7.80
C PRO A 245 -38.65 -2.36 -7.10
N SER A 246 -37.37 -2.44 -6.72
CA SER A 246 -36.66 -1.33 -6.09
C SER A 246 -36.39 -0.18 -7.07
N LEU A 247 -36.02 -0.50 -8.31
CA LEU A 247 -35.81 0.48 -9.38
C LEU A 247 -37.15 1.00 -9.90
N ILE A 248 -38.10 0.11 -10.17
CA ILE A 248 -39.46 0.47 -10.61
C ILE A 248 -40.17 1.37 -9.58
N GLY A 249 -39.93 1.20 -8.27
CA GLY A 249 -40.52 2.05 -7.24
C GLY A 249 -40.01 3.50 -7.20
N ILE A 250 -38.83 3.79 -7.77
CA ILE A 250 -38.22 5.13 -7.69
C ILE A 250 -38.92 6.12 -8.63
N ALA A 251 -39.18 5.74 -9.89
CA ALA A 251 -39.73 6.66 -10.89
C ALA A 251 -41.17 7.13 -10.60
N PRO A 252 -42.14 6.25 -10.22
CA PRO A 252 -43.48 6.66 -9.82
C PRO A 252 -43.48 7.54 -8.57
N TYR A 253 -42.62 7.26 -7.58
CA TYR A 253 -42.51 8.10 -6.40
C TYR A 253 -42.08 9.54 -6.76
N VAL A 254 -41.09 9.70 -7.63
CA VAL A 254 -40.65 11.02 -8.12
C VAL A 254 -41.76 11.71 -8.91
N ALA A 255 -42.45 10.99 -9.81
CA ALA A 255 -43.52 11.53 -10.63
C ALA A 255 -44.73 11.99 -9.81
N VAL A 256 -45.23 11.16 -8.89
CA VAL A 256 -46.36 11.50 -8.01
C VAL A 256 -45.99 12.64 -7.06
N ASN A 257 -44.81 12.60 -6.45
CA ASN A 257 -44.35 13.67 -5.56
C ASN A 257 -44.27 15.02 -6.29
N PHE A 258 -43.76 15.04 -7.53
CA PHE A 258 -43.69 16.28 -8.31
C PHE A 258 -45.09 16.76 -8.75
N CYS A 259 -45.94 15.86 -9.25
CA CYS A 259 -47.31 16.20 -9.67
C CYS A 259 -48.13 16.79 -8.51
N VAL A 260 -48.09 16.16 -7.33
CA VAL A 260 -48.81 16.65 -6.15
C VAL A 260 -48.21 17.97 -5.64
N PHE A 261 -46.88 18.12 -5.67
CA PHE A 261 -46.24 19.39 -5.30
C PHE A 261 -46.70 20.55 -6.20
N ASP A 262 -46.73 20.34 -7.51
CA ASP A 262 -47.19 21.35 -8.48
C ASP A 262 -48.69 21.66 -8.34
N LEU A 263 -49.54 20.65 -8.12
CA LEU A 263 -50.97 20.83 -7.89
C LEU A 263 -51.24 21.65 -6.61
N VAL A 264 -50.66 21.26 -5.48
CA VAL A 264 -50.82 21.97 -4.21
C VAL A 264 -50.24 23.40 -4.31
N LYS A 265 -49.11 23.59 -4.98
CA LYS A 265 -48.50 24.91 -5.20
C LYS A 265 -49.33 25.82 -6.12
N LYS A 266 -50.05 25.26 -7.10
CA LYS A 266 -51.01 26.01 -7.93
C LYS A 266 -52.27 26.40 -7.17
N SER A 267 -52.75 25.54 -6.26
CA SER A 267 -53.94 25.78 -5.44
C SER A 267 -53.72 26.77 -4.28
N LEU A 268 -52.47 27.07 -3.91
CA LEU A 268 -52.15 28.05 -2.87
C LEU A 268 -52.41 29.51 -3.32
N PRO A 269 -53.02 30.38 -2.48
CA PRO A 269 -53.18 31.80 -2.79
C PRO A 269 -51.82 32.48 -2.98
N GLU A 270 -51.76 33.48 -3.88
CA GLU A 270 -50.49 34.12 -4.26
C GLU A 270 -49.71 34.71 -3.08
N LYS A 271 -50.43 35.24 -2.08
CA LYS A 271 -49.89 35.75 -0.80
C LYS A 271 -49.05 34.73 -0.02
N PHE A 272 -49.20 33.43 -0.30
CA PHE A 272 -48.46 32.34 0.36
C PHE A 272 -47.48 31.60 -0.57
N LYS A 273 -47.58 31.72 -1.90
CA LYS A 273 -46.73 30.99 -2.87
C LYS A 273 -45.22 31.24 -2.68
N ASN A 274 -44.84 32.41 -2.17
CA ASN A 274 -43.44 32.81 -1.96
C ASN A 274 -42.95 32.65 -0.51
N LYS A 275 -43.77 32.16 0.43
CA LYS A 275 -43.34 31.90 1.81
C LYS A 275 -42.64 30.54 1.92
N THR A 276 -41.44 30.51 2.50
CA THR A 276 -40.65 29.29 2.69
C THR A 276 -41.40 28.22 3.47
N GLU A 277 -42.14 28.61 4.51
CA GLU A 277 -42.99 27.74 5.34
C GLU A 277 -44.06 27.02 4.51
N ALA A 278 -44.79 27.77 3.66
CA ALA A 278 -45.82 27.20 2.80
C ALA A 278 -45.22 26.22 1.78
N SER A 279 -44.02 26.49 1.25
CA SER A 279 -43.31 25.57 0.36
C SER A 279 -42.83 24.29 1.08
N LEU A 280 -42.47 24.37 2.37
CA LEU A 280 -42.10 23.21 3.17
C LEU A 280 -43.32 22.33 3.50
N VAL A 281 -44.45 22.93 3.87
CA VAL A 281 -45.73 22.22 4.07
C VAL A 281 -46.19 21.55 2.78
N THR A 282 -46.11 22.26 1.64
CA THR A 282 -46.40 21.71 0.30
C THR A 282 -45.54 20.49 -0.01
N ALA A 283 -44.22 20.57 0.24
CA ALA A 283 -43.30 19.45 0.04
C ALA A 283 -43.60 18.26 0.96
N PHE A 284 -44.00 18.51 2.22
CA PHE A 284 -44.37 17.45 3.15
C PHE A 284 -45.68 16.73 2.75
N VAL A 285 -46.70 17.48 2.34
CA VAL A 285 -47.96 16.92 1.84
C VAL A 285 -47.73 16.09 0.58
N ALA A 286 -46.96 16.63 -0.38
CA ALA A 286 -46.60 15.93 -1.61
C ALA A 286 -45.84 14.62 -1.35
N ALA A 287 -44.82 14.66 -0.47
CA ALA A 287 -44.05 13.48 -0.11
C ALA A 287 -44.89 12.43 0.63
N THR A 288 -45.85 12.87 1.46
CA THR A 288 -46.76 11.97 2.19
C THR A 288 -47.70 11.26 1.22
N ILE A 289 -48.35 11.99 0.31
CA ILE A 289 -49.25 11.42 -0.70
C ILE A 289 -48.49 10.48 -1.64
N ALA A 290 -47.31 10.87 -2.13
CA ALA A 290 -46.44 9.99 -2.92
C ALA A 290 -46.00 8.73 -2.16
N THR A 291 -45.73 8.85 -0.86
CA THR A 291 -45.40 7.70 0.00
C THR A 291 -46.59 6.76 0.16
N VAL A 292 -47.82 7.27 0.30
CA VAL A 292 -49.04 6.46 0.36
C VAL A 292 -49.27 5.72 -0.96
N THR A 293 -49.30 6.44 -2.08
CA THR A 293 -49.56 5.86 -3.41
C THR A 293 -48.52 4.81 -3.81
N CYS A 294 -47.24 5.03 -3.51
CA CYS A 294 -46.17 4.10 -3.86
C CYS A 294 -45.84 3.06 -2.77
N TYR A 295 -46.54 3.07 -1.63
CA TYR A 295 -46.27 2.14 -0.52
C TYR A 295 -46.36 0.65 -0.89
N PRO A 296 -47.32 0.20 -1.72
CA PRO A 296 -47.41 -1.20 -2.15
C PRO A 296 -46.11 -1.74 -2.78
N LEU A 297 -45.39 -0.90 -3.54
CA LEU A 297 -44.13 -1.28 -4.19
C LEU A 297 -42.98 -1.45 -3.17
N ASP A 298 -42.93 -0.65 -2.10
CA ASP A 298 -41.94 -0.85 -1.03
C ASP A 298 -42.22 -2.13 -0.22
N THR A 299 -43.50 -2.48 0.00
CA THR A 299 -43.87 -3.76 0.64
C THR A 299 -43.57 -4.97 -0.26
N ILE A 300 -43.87 -4.90 -1.56
CA ILE A 300 -43.49 -5.95 -2.53
C ILE A 300 -41.97 -6.11 -2.59
N ARG A 301 -41.22 -4.99 -2.65
CA ARG A 301 -39.75 -5.00 -2.53
C ARG A 301 -39.33 -5.76 -1.27
N ARG A 302 -39.81 -5.33 -0.09
CA ARG A 302 -39.93 -6.08 1.19
C ARG A 302 -39.82 -7.59 1.05
N GLN A 303 -40.90 -8.13 0.52
CA GLN A 303 -41.13 -9.56 0.43
C GLN A 303 -40.20 -10.22 -0.59
N MET A 304 -39.94 -9.58 -1.73
CA MET A 304 -39.06 -10.14 -2.77
C MET A 304 -37.57 -10.19 -2.39
N GLN A 305 -37.06 -9.38 -1.45
CA GLN A 305 -35.66 -9.52 -0.99
C GLN A 305 -35.46 -10.68 0.02
N MET A 306 -36.53 -11.28 0.56
CA MET A 306 -36.44 -12.40 1.52
C MET A 306 -36.07 -13.73 0.84
N ARG A 307 -35.50 -14.66 1.62
CA ARG A 307 -35.28 -16.04 1.20
C ARG A 307 -36.63 -16.74 1.01
N GLY A 308 -36.71 -17.66 0.05
CA GLY A 308 -37.90 -18.50 -0.11
C GLY A 308 -39.18 -17.78 -0.55
N THR A 309 -39.11 -16.50 -0.95
CA THR A 309 -40.26 -15.80 -1.54
C THR A 309 -40.83 -16.58 -2.73
N PRO A 310 -42.15 -16.86 -2.78
CA PRO A 310 -42.78 -17.58 -3.88
C PRO A 310 -42.88 -16.71 -5.15
N TYR A 311 -42.79 -15.38 -5.01
CA TYR A 311 -42.93 -14.44 -6.11
C TYR A 311 -41.59 -14.23 -6.84
N LYS A 312 -41.59 -14.43 -8.17
CA LYS A 312 -40.45 -14.16 -9.07
C LYS A 312 -40.54 -12.75 -9.65
N THR A 313 -41.75 -12.28 -9.95
CA THR A 313 -41.98 -10.95 -10.55
C THR A 313 -42.90 -10.06 -9.68
N VAL A 314 -42.86 -8.75 -9.93
CA VAL A 314 -43.74 -7.76 -9.27
C VAL A 314 -45.20 -8.01 -9.62
N LEU A 315 -45.47 -8.46 -10.85
CA LEU A 315 -46.79 -8.75 -11.39
C LEU A 315 -47.42 -10.01 -10.76
N GLU A 316 -46.61 -10.97 -10.31
CA GLU A 316 -47.07 -12.09 -9.46
C GLU A 316 -47.26 -11.65 -8.00
N ALA A 317 -46.33 -10.85 -7.46
CA ALA A 317 -46.34 -10.45 -6.06
C ALA A 317 -47.55 -9.59 -5.68
N PHE A 318 -47.97 -8.67 -6.56
CA PHE A 318 -49.09 -7.77 -6.27
C PHE A 318 -50.44 -8.51 -6.03
N PRO A 319 -50.97 -9.31 -6.98
CA PRO A 319 -52.18 -10.10 -6.74
C PRO A 319 -51.95 -11.20 -5.70
N GLY A 320 -50.76 -11.81 -5.64
CA GLY A 320 -50.43 -12.86 -4.67
C GLY A 320 -50.44 -12.39 -3.21
N ILE A 321 -50.08 -11.13 -2.93
CA ILE A 321 -50.20 -10.55 -1.59
C ILE A 321 -51.66 -10.20 -1.28
N ILE A 322 -52.43 -9.66 -2.23
CA ILE A 322 -53.85 -9.35 -2.04
C ILE A 322 -54.65 -10.63 -1.76
N ALA A 323 -54.38 -11.72 -2.47
CA ALA A 323 -55.05 -13.00 -2.24
C ALA A 323 -54.74 -13.61 -0.85
N ARG A 324 -53.53 -13.42 -0.33
CA ARG A 324 -53.12 -13.97 0.99
C ARG A 324 -53.53 -13.10 2.17
N ASP A 325 -53.28 -11.80 2.08
CA ASP A 325 -53.31 -10.83 3.19
C ASP A 325 -54.34 -9.70 3.00
N GLY A 326 -55.06 -9.68 1.88
CA GLY A 326 -55.94 -8.57 1.49
C GLY A 326 -55.17 -7.29 1.13
N VAL A 327 -55.92 -6.22 0.84
CA VAL A 327 -55.34 -4.90 0.53
C VAL A 327 -54.51 -4.34 1.71
N ALA A 328 -54.91 -4.66 2.94
CA ALA A 328 -54.16 -4.31 4.16
C ALA A 328 -52.73 -4.91 4.17
N GLY A 329 -52.52 -6.06 3.51
CA GLY A 329 -51.20 -6.68 3.35
C GLY A 329 -50.18 -5.77 2.66
N LEU A 330 -50.60 -4.99 1.66
CA LEU A 330 -49.75 -4.06 0.91
C LEU A 330 -49.28 -2.86 1.75
N TYR A 331 -50.04 -2.48 2.77
CA TYR A 331 -49.77 -1.33 3.64
C TYR A 331 -49.15 -1.69 5.00
N ARG A 332 -48.77 -2.96 5.22
CA ARG A 332 -48.09 -3.38 6.47
C ARG A 332 -46.81 -2.59 6.70
N GLY A 333 -46.61 -2.15 7.94
CA GLY A 333 -45.49 -1.29 8.34
C GLY A 333 -45.64 0.20 7.99
N PHE A 334 -46.77 0.65 7.41
CA PHE A 334 -46.97 2.08 7.13
C PHE A 334 -46.88 2.95 8.39
N VAL A 335 -47.48 2.53 9.51
CA VAL A 335 -47.44 3.24 10.80
C VAL A 335 -45.99 3.51 11.28
N PRO A 336 -45.11 2.50 11.46
CA PRO A 336 -43.71 2.78 11.80
C PRO A 336 -42.95 3.55 10.71
N ASN A 337 -43.37 3.46 9.44
CA ASN A 337 -42.79 4.29 8.37
C ASN A 337 -43.17 5.78 8.48
N ALA A 338 -44.40 6.09 8.89
CA ALA A 338 -44.82 7.46 9.16
C ALA A 338 -44.10 8.02 10.39
N LEU A 339 -44.16 7.29 11.52
CA LEU A 339 -43.59 7.70 12.81
C LEU A 339 -42.08 7.99 12.74
N LYS A 340 -41.31 7.26 11.92
CA LYS A 340 -39.86 7.50 11.80
C LYS A 340 -39.49 8.68 10.90
N THR A 341 -40.36 9.10 9.98
CA THR A 341 -39.95 9.96 8.86
C THR A 341 -39.66 11.39 9.31
N LEU A 342 -40.51 11.95 10.18
CA LEU A 342 -40.29 13.26 10.79
C LEU A 342 -39.03 13.29 11.69
N PRO A 343 -38.83 12.36 12.66
CA PRO A 343 -37.58 12.28 13.44
C PRO A 343 -36.31 12.10 12.59
N ASN A 344 -36.32 11.21 11.59
CA ASN A 344 -35.16 10.99 10.72
C ASN A 344 -34.74 12.28 9.99
N SER A 345 -35.69 13.11 9.56
CA SER A 345 -35.40 14.35 8.86
C SER A 345 -34.95 15.44 9.83
N SER A 346 -35.65 15.60 10.96
CA SER A 346 -35.36 16.62 11.97
C SER A 346 -33.99 16.42 12.62
N ILE A 347 -33.67 15.18 13.03
CA ILE A 347 -32.37 14.85 13.64
C ILE A 347 -31.24 15.06 12.64
N ARG A 348 -31.43 14.68 11.36
CA ARG A 348 -30.40 14.85 10.32
C ARG A 348 -30.09 16.32 10.08
N LEU A 349 -31.10 17.17 9.93
CA LEU A 349 -30.91 18.61 9.73
C LEU A 349 -30.27 19.25 10.97
N THR A 350 -30.81 18.98 12.16
CA THR A 350 -30.29 19.54 13.43
C THR A 350 -28.84 19.14 13.68
N THR A 351 -28.48 17.87 13.47
CA THR A 351 -27.09 17.38 13.64
C THR A 351 -26.17 17.98 12.59
N PHE A 352 -26.62 18.11 11.33
CA PHE A 352 -25.83 18.70 10.25
C PHE A 352 -25.56 20.18 10.50
N ASP A 353 -26.56 20.94 10.95
CA ASP A 353 -26.40 22.37 11.26
C ASP A 353 -25.59 22.60 12.54
N ALA A 354 -25.71 21.73 13.55
CA ALA A 354 -24.82 21.74 14.72
C ALA A 354 -23.35 21.50 14.31
N LEU A 355 -23.08 20.49 13.49
CA LEU A 355 -21.73 20.19 12.98
C LEU A 355 -21.19 21.32 12.09
N LYS A 356 -22.02 21.95 11.24
CA LYS A 356 -21.63 23.16 10.49
C LYS A 356 -21.27 24.33 11.41
N ARG A 357 -22.03 24.57 12.48
CA ARG A 357 -21.72 25.62 13.47
C ARG A 357 -20.38 25.33 14.17
N LEU A 358 -20.10 24.06 14.48
CA LEU A 358 -18.80 23.65 15.02
C LEU A 358 -17.66 23.87 14.02
N ILE A 359 -17.83 23.51 12.74
CA ILE A 359 -16.84 23.78 11.67
C ILE A 359 -16.60 25.29 11.48
N ALA A 360 -17.66 26.11 11.55
CA ALA A 360 -17.54 27.56 11.49
C ALA A 360 -16.88 28.17 12.74
N ALA A 361 -17.03 27.53 13.90
CA ALA A 361 -16.34 27.92 15.13
C ALA A 361 -14.87 27.51 15.13
N SER A 362 -14.53 26.31 14.63
CA SER A 362 -13.14 25.85 14.49
C SER A 362 -12.35 26.72 13.53
N GLU A 363 -12.95 27.13 12.41
CA GLU A 363 -12.32 28.07 11.47
C GLU A 363 -12.00 29.41 12.16
N LYS A 364 -12.97 30.00 12.88
CA LYS A 364 -12.74 31.25 13.63
C LYS A 364 -11.64 31.12 14.68
N GLU A 365 -11.57 29.99 15.37
CA GLU A 365 -10.54 29.73 16.37
C GLU A 365 -9.15 29.55 15.72
N TYR A 366 -9.09 28.85 14.57
CA TYR A 366 -7.85 28.72 13.80
C TYR A 366 -7.33 30.08 13.28
N GLN A 367 -8.24 30.94 12.77
CA GLN A 367 -7.89 32.30 12.35
C GLN A 367 -7.42 33.19 13.51
N ARG A 368 -8.00 33.06 14.71
CA ARG A 368 -7.50 33.76 15.91
C ARG A 368 -6.06 33.40 16.24
N ILE A 369 -5.71 32.10 16.22
CA ILE A 369 -4.34 31.67 16.53
C ILE A 369 -3.35 32.17 15.46
N LEU A 370 -3.77 32.26 14.19
CA LEU A 370 -2.98 32.92 13.14
C LEU A 370 -2.79 34.43 13.40
N GLU A 371 -3.83 35.14 13.84
CA GLU A 371 -3.76 36.55 14.20
C GLU A 371 -2.89 36.80 15.45
N GLU A 372 -3.00 35.95 16.47
CA GLU A 372 -2.17 35.98 17.68
C GLU A 372 -0.68 35.77 17.33
N ASN A 373 -0.34 34.69 16.62
CA ASN A 373 1.02 34.45 16.11
C ASN A 373 1.54 35.64 15.28
N SER A 374 0.68 36.24 14.44
CA SER A 374 1.03 37.41 13.63
C SER A 374 1.22 38.70 14.45
N ASN A 375 0.60 38.82 15.62
CA ASN A 375 0.72 39.99 16.49
C ASN A 375 1.87 39.85 17.47
N GLU A 376 2.12 38.65 18.01
CA GLU A 376 3.33 38.34 18.79
C GLU A 376 4.61 38.65 17.98
N GLN A 377 4.64 38.29 16.69
CA GLN A 377 5.79 38.56 15.82
C GLN A 377 5.92 40.05 15.42
N LYS A 378 4.87 40.87 15.56
CA LYS A 378 4.92 42.34 15.37
C LYS A 378 5.29 43.09 16.65
N GLN A 379 4.99 42.52 17.82
CA GLN A 379 5.28 43.11 19.14
C GLN A 379 6.59 42.63 19.75
N ALA A 380 7.17 41.53 19.25
CA ALA A 380 8.56 41.22 19.48
C ALA A 380 9.42 42.47 19.12
N PRO A 381 10.34 42.91 20.00
CA PRO A 381 11.29 43.96 19.62
C PRO A 381 12.07 43.49 18.39
N ILE A 382 12.62 44.42 17.61
CA ILE A 382 13.59 44.11 16.55
C ILE A 382 14.91 43.69 17.21
N SER A 383 14.88 42.55 17.88
CA SER A 383 16.04 41.75 18.16
C SER A 383 16.56 41.30 16.81
N TYR A 384 17.71 41.84 16.42
CA TYR A 384 18.50 41.25 15.35
C TYR A 384 18.71 39.78 15.70
N TYR A 385 17.99 38.88 15.04
CA TYR A 385 18.41 37.49 14.96
C TYR A 385 19.67 37.47 14.11
N LYS A 386 20.77 37.75 14.80
CA LYS A 386 22.13 37.54 14.40
C LYS A 386 22.29 36.04 14.15
N MET A 387 21.88 35.58 12.97
CA MET A 387 22.32 34.29 12.44
C MET A 387 23.76 34.44 11.92
N SER A 388 24.63 34.93 12.80
CA SER A 388 26.06 34.66 12.68
C SER A 388 26.23 33.19 12.97
N PHE A 389 26.41 32.40 11.91
CA PHE A 389 27.35 31.29 12.01
C PHE A 389 28.72 31.90 12.26
N ALA A 390 29.01 32.22 13.52
CA ALA A 390 30.36 32.38 13.99
C ALA A 390 30.97 30.98 13.95
N LEU A 391 31.64 30.67 12.84
CA LEU A 391 32.46 29.46 12.71
C LEU A 391 33.74 29.68 13.52
N GLN A 392 33.57 29.77 14.84
CA GLN A 392 34.63 30.00 15.79
C GLN A 392 35.33 28.65 16.02
N LEU A 393 36.27 28.35 15.11
CA LEU A 393 37.28 27.33 15.33
C LEU A 393 38.01 27.66 16.63
N SER A 394 37.76 26.86 17.66
CA SER A 394 38.42 26.96 18.95
C SER A 394 38.53 25.55 19.49
N PHE A 395 39.72 24.98 19.31
CA PHE A 395 40.09 23.68 19.85
C PHE A 395 39.98 23.71 21.38
N PRO A 396 39.18 22.85 22.01
CA PRO A 396 39.25 22.65 23.44
C PRO A 396 40.44 21.74 23.74
N ASN A 397 41.58 22.34 24.09
CA ASN A 397 42.45 21.73 25.09
C ASN A 397 41.61 21.56 26.36
N PHE A 398 41.51 20.35 26.91
CA PHE A 398 41.10 20.19 28.31
C PHE A 398 41.81 19.02 28.98
N ASP A 399 42.66 19.39 29.94
CA ASP A 399 43.21 18.53 30.97
C ASP A 399 42.12 18.05 31.95
N PHE A 400 42.52 17.06 32.76
CA PHE A 400 41.86 16.54 33.97
C PHE A 400 41.13 17.63 34.83
N ASN A 401 40.08 17.34 35.60
CA ASN A 401 39.96 16.15 36.46
C ASN A 401 38.52 15.89 37.01
N THR A 402 38.27 14.64 37.43
CA THR A 402 37.27 14.19 38.44
C THR A 402 35.87 14.82 38.54
N ALA A 403 34.82 14.04 38.26
CA ALA A 403 33.87 13.56 39.29
C ALA A 403 32.79 12.59 38.73
N THR A 404 32.81 11.37 39.25
CA THR A 404 31.81 10.28 39.14
C THR A 404 30.31 10.64 39.05
N ARG A 405 29.58 10.02 38.12
CA ARG A 405 28.42 9.18 38.48
C ARG A 405 28.08 8.10 37.44
N GLN A 406 27.76 6.90 37.93
CA GLN A 406 27.52 5.68 37.16
C GLN A 406 26.13 5.64 36.50
N GLN A 407 26.02 5.04 35.31
CA GLN A 407 24.92 4.14 34.96
C GLN A 407 25.46 2.89 34.24
N ARG A 408 24.76 1.75 34.42
CA ARG A 408 25.27 0.39 34.14
C ARG A 408 25.29 0.05 32.65
N ILE A 409 26.32 -0.71 32.25
CA ILE A 409 26.29 -1.58 31.07
C ILE A 409 26.39 -3.04 31.57
N GLN A 410 25.71 -3.96 30.88
CA GLN A 410 25.46 -5.33 31.30
C GLN A 410 26.47 -6.28 30.64
N PHE A 411 27.22 -7.04 31.43
CA PHE A 411 28.18 -8.02 30.93
C PHE A 411 27.51 -9.37 30.67
N VAL A 412 27.82 -10.00 29.53
CA VAL A 412 27.58 -11.43 29.28
C VAL A 412 28.95 -12.10 29.20
N CYS A 413 29.30 -12.84 30.25
CA CYS A 413 30.41 -13.78 30.19
C CYS A 413 29.88 -15.14 29.72
N ASN A 414 30.62 -15.81 28.84
CA ASN A 414 30.49 -17.24 28.61
C ASN A 414 31.84 -17.90 28.88
N SER A 415 31.85 -19.06 29.56
CA SER A 415 33.06 -19.72 30.04
C SER A 415 32.85 -21.22 30.19
N SER A 416 33.96 -21.99 30.12
CA SER A 416 34.06 -23.46 30.24
C SER A 416 33.94 -24.21 28.89
N SER A 417 34.74 -25.24 28.54
CA SER A 417 35.83 -25.91 29.31
C SER A 417 36.83 -26.68 28.41
N LYS A 418 38.06 -26.81 28.94
CA LYS A 418 39.17 -27.76 28.61
C LYS A 418 38.80 -29.11 27.96
N GLN A 419 39.67 -29.64 27.08
CA GLN A 419 40.52 -30.82 27.39
C GLN A 419 41.63 -31.19 26.35
N THR A 420 42.86 -31.38 26.87
CA THR A 420 43.94 -32.37 26.54
C THR A 420 44.66 -32.50 25.18
N ASN A 421 45.99 -32.29 25.26
CA ASN A 421 47.13 -33.17 24.83
C ASN A 421 47.52 -33.41 23.35
N SER A 422 48.50 -32.62 22.90
CA SER A 422 49.84 -33.02 22.37
C SER A 422 50.09 -34.37 21.66
N SER A 423 50.78 -34.32 20.49
CA SER A 423 52.23 -34.69 20.40
C SER A 423 52.89 -34.55 18.99
N LYS A 424 54.06 -33.89 18.92
CA LYS A 424 55.21 -34.01 17.96
C LYS A 424 54.99 -33.57 16.48
N GLN A 425 55.81 -32.65 15.90
CA GLN A 425 57.24 -32.70 15.50
C GLN A 425 57.48 -33.72 14.35
N GLU A 426 58.23 -33.49 13.26
CA GLU A 426 59.49 -32.74 12.95
C GLU A 426 59.44 -32.26 11.44
N SER A 427 60.22 -31.32 10.84
CA SER A 427 61.18 -30.27 11.28
C SER A 427 61.55 -29.28 10.12
N GLU A 428 61.62 -27.97 10.42
CA GLU A 428 62.63 -26.91 10.05
C GLU A 428 63.29 -26.78 8.65
N ASP A 429 63.19 -25.57 8.07
CA ASP A 429 64.26 -24.73 7.43
C ASP A 429 63.67 -23.35 7.00
N ASP A 430 64.38 -22.24 6.82
CA ASP A 430 65.18 -21.43 7.76
C ASP A 430 65.26 -19.96 7.24
N THR A 431 64.93 -18.95 8.06
CA THR A 431 65.61 -17.63 8.17
C THR A 431 64.84 -16.59 9.02
N GLN A 432 65.59 -15.80 9.78
CA GLN A 432 65.09 -14.93 10.86
C GLN A 432 64.46 -13.61 10.38
N ARG A 433 63.23 -13.33 10.84
CA ARG A 433 62.80 -11.97 11.25
C ARG A 433 61.95 -12.07 12.52
N THR A 434 62.39 -11.39 13.57
CA THR A 434 61.67 -11.28 14.84
C THR A 434 60.40 -10.45 14.68
N SER A 435 59.25 -11.03 15.00
CA SER A 435 57.96 -10.34 15.10
C SER A 435 57.43 -10.49 16.52
N ASP A 436 57.45 -9.41 17.31
CA ASP A 436 56.84 -9.40 18.64
C ASP A 436 55.31 -9.54 18.54
N GLU A 437 54.77 -10.66 19.04
CA GLU A 437 53.32 -10.89 19.13
C GLU A 437 52.70 -10.08 20.27
N HIS A 438 52.43 -8.80 20.00
CA HIS A 438 51.63 -7.98 20.90
C HIS A 438 50.14 -8.38 20.84
N SER A 439 49.62 -8.98 21.90
CA SER A 439 48.22 -9.40 21.97
C SER A 439 47.25 -8.21 21.91
N VAL A 440 46.42 -8.17 20.85
CA VAL A 440 45.38 -7.16 20.65
C VAL A 440 44.15 -7.57 21.47
N VAL A 441 43.76 -6.74 22.45
CA VAL A 441 42.68 -7.05 23.40
C VAL A 441 41.35 -6.42 23.00
N LEU A 442 41.36 -5.27 22.31
CA LEU A 442 40.15 -4.61 21.82
C LEU A 442 40.45 -3.85 20.52
N VAL A 443 39.46 -3.74 19.61
CA VAL A 443 39.54 -2.86 18.44
C VAL A 443 38.27 -2.04 18.34
N GLU A 444 38.40 -0.72 18.41
CA GLU A 444 37.32 0.24 18.31
C GLU A 444 37.33 0.84 16.90
N ARG A 445 36.30 0.55 16.10
CA ARG A 445 36.16 1.05 14.72
C ARG A 445 35.21 2.24 14.69
N TYR A 446 35.65 3.33 14.08
CA TYR A 446 34.89 4.56 13.94
C TYR A 446 34.25 4.63 12.55
N GLY A 447 33.09 5.29 12.43
CA GLY A 447 32.29 5.31 11.19
C GLY A 447 32.93 6.02 9.99
N ASN A 448 34.09 6.64 10.18
CA ASN A 448 34.95 7.22 9.15
C ASN A 448 36.00 6.25 8.58
N GLY A 449 35.96 4.97 8.97
CA GLY A 449 36.92 3.94 8.55
C GLY A 449 38.18 3.84 9.41
N THR A 450 38.40 4.75 10.37
CA THR A 450 39.57 4.65 11.26
C THR A 450 39.36 3.58 12.31
N SER A 451 40.41 2.80 12.61
CA SER A 451 40.37 1.79 13.68
C SER A 451 41.41 2.07 14.74
N LYS A 452 41.01 1.92 16.00
CA LYS A 452 41.85 2.14 17.17
C LYS A 452 42.04 0.81 17.90
N ARG A 453 43.24 0.24 17.79
CA ARG A 453 43.59 -1.02 18.45
C ARG A 453 44.11 -0.75 19.85
N TYR A 454 43.63 -1.52 20.80
CA TYR A 454 44.05 -1.53 22.19
C TYR A 454 44.88 -2.78 22.44
N ILE A 455 46.17 -2.59 22.62
CA ILE A 455 47.14 -3.65 22.92
C ILE A 455 47.46 -3.59 24.41
N LEU A 456 47.61 -4.76 25.03
CA LEU A 456 48.06 -4.87 26.41
C LEU A 456 49.53 -5.29 26.40
N ASP A 457 50.39 -4.42 26.91
CA ASP A 457 51.81 -4.73 27.14
C ASP A 457 51.98 -5.62 28.38
N ASP A 458 53.10 -6.33 28.50
CA ASP A 458 53.39 -7.34 29.55
C ASP A 458 53.38 -6.78 30.99
N LYS A 459 53.26 -5.46 31.14
CA LYS A 459 53.11 -4.73 32.41
C LYS A 459 51.68 -4.23 32.67
N PHE A 460 50.68 -4.76 31.95
CA PHE A 460 49.27 -4.34 31.99
C PHE A 460 49.02 -2.88 31.58
N HIS A 461 49.92 -2.29 30.79
CA HIS A 461 49.70 -0.96 30.22
C HIS A 461 48.96 -1.05 28.88
N LEU A 462 47.87 -0.29 28.78
CA LEU A 462 47.00 -0.22 27.60
C LEU A 462 47.58 0.78 26.59
N THR A 463 48.15 0.30 25.50
CA THR A 463 48.64 1.15 24.41
C THR A 463 47.59 1.25 23.29
N THR A 464 47.42 2.44 22.72
CA THR A 464 46.42 2.68 21.67
C THR A 464 47.06 3.15 20.39
N PHE A 465 46.87 2.39 19.31
CA PHE A 465 47.32 2.77 17.98
C PHE A 465 46.10 3.12 17.11
N LEU A 466 46.18 4.29 16.46
CA LEU A 466 45.24 4.73 15.43
C LEU A 466 45.80 4.28 14.08
N GLU A 467 45.06 3.40 13.41
CA GLU A 467 45.42 2.84 12.12
C GLU A 467 44.47 3.42 11.06
N ASP A 468 45.01 4.31 10.22
CA ASP A 468 44.36 4.76 8.99
C ASP A 468 44.62 3.71 7.91
N ASP A 469 43.55 3.06 7.42
CA ASP A 469 43.57 1.85 6.56
C ASP A 469 44.12 2.07 5.12
N THR A 470 44.99 3.07 4.92
CA THR A 470 45.60 3.39 3.62
C THR A 470 46.77 2.47 3.22
N LYS A 471 47.19 1.54 4.09
CA LYS A 471 48.31 0.61 3.84
C LYS A 471 48.13 -0.78 4.48
N SER A 472 47.13 -1.53 4.03
CA SER A 472 47.14 -3.00 4.17
C SER A 472 46.87 -3.67 2.81
N ASN A 473 47.46 -4.84 2.59
CA ASN A 473 47.60 -5.40 1.25
C ASN A 473 46.31 -6.07 0.72
N GLY A 474 45.96 -5.76 -0.53
CA GLY A 474 45.55 -6.83 -1.45
C GLY A 474 44.05 -7.11 -1.64
N TYR A 475 43.13 -6.18 -1.37
CA TYR A 475 41.78 -6.25 -1.95
C TYR A 475 41.41 -4.95 -2.65
N SER A 476 40.96 -5.07 -3.91
CA SER A 476 40.65 -3.93 -4.77
C SER A 476 39.32 -3.28 -4.36
N SER A 477 39.38 -2.27 -3.49
CA SER A 477 38.23 -1.44 -3.16
C SER A 477 37.64 -0.80 -4.42
N LYS A 478 36.32 -0.96 -4.65
CA LYS A 478 35.57 -0.22 -5.69
C LYS A 478 35.39 1.25 -5.25
N GLU A 479 36.48 1.98 -5.10
CA GLU A 479 36.43 3.41 -4.81
C GLU A 479 35.79 4.18 -5.97
N LEU A 480 35.03 5.23 -5.61
CA LEU A 480 34.37 6.14 -6.55
C LEU A 480 35.12 7.49 -6.56
N PRO A 481 36.30 7.60 -7.20
CA PRO A 481 37.12 8.82 -7.16
C PRO A 481 36.46 10.03 -7.84
N TRP A 482 35.40 9.81 -8.64
CA TRP A 482 34.65 10.86 -9.32
C TRP A 482 33.56 11.53 -8.46
N LEU A 483 33.24 10.98 -7.28
CA LEU A 483 32.19 11.48 -6.41
C LEU A 483 32.79 12.27 -5.23
N PRO A 484 32.40 13.55 -5.00
CA PRO A 484 32.86 14.30 -3.83
C PRO A 484 32.43 13.64 -2.52
N ASP A 485 33.25 13.71 -1.47
CA ASP A 485 33.02 12.94 -0.23
C ASP A 485 31.72 13.33 0.48
N ILE A 486 31.36 14.62 0.47
CA ILE A 486 30.04 15.11 0.93
C ILE A 486 28.87 14.41 0.23
N VAL A 487 29.03 14.04 -1.05
CA VAL A 487 28.01 13.33 -1.83
C VAL A 487 28.10 11.82 -1.57
N LYS A 488 29.30 11.25 -1.35
CA LYS A 488 29.44 9.86 -0.87
C LYS A 488 28.70 9.68 0.46
N ASP A 489 28.96 10.53 1.45
CA ASP A 489 28.34 10.48 2.79
C ASP A 489 26.83 10.68 2.74
N PHE A 490 26.32 11.47 1.80
CA PHE A 490 24.88 11.65 1.61
C PHE A 490 24.22 10.40 0.99
N VAL A 491 24.85 9.80 -0.02
CA VAL A 491 24.25 8.83 -0.95
C VAL A 491 24.56 7.36 -0.61
N LEU A 492 25.63 7.10 0.15
CA LEU A 492 26.06 5.76 0.57
C LEU A 492 25.81 5.54 2.08
N PRO A 493 25.62 4.29 2.53
CA PRO A 493 25.49 3.95 3.95
C PRO A 493 26.77 4.21 4.76
N ALA A 494 26.61 4.45 6.07
CA ALA A 494 27.71 4.67 6.98
C ALA A 494 28.58 3.40 7.14
N GLY A 495 29.89 3.53 6.94
CA GLY A 495 30.83 2.40 6.92
C GLY A 495 30.93 1.67 5.58
N PHE A 496 30.42 2.23 4.48
CA PHE A 496 30.67 1.71 3.13
C PHE A 496 32.19 1.67 2.82
N PRO A 497 32.74 0.60 2.20
CA PRO A 497 32.03 -0.54 1.63
C PRO A 497 31.60 -1.61 2.66
N GLY A 498 32.40 -1.89 3.69
CA GLY A 498 32.22 -3.06 4.58
C GLY A 498 30.92 -3.11 5.40
N SER A 499 30.14 -2.04 5.45
CA SER A 499 28.82 -2.01 6.09
C SER A 499 27.70 -2.71 5.30
N VAL A 500 27.91 -2.98 4.01
CA VAL A 500 26.92 -3.56 3.08
C VAL A 500 27.55 -4.63 2.20
N SER A 501 26.72 -5.37 1.47
CA SER A 501 27.19 -6.40 0.53
C SER A 501 27.85 -5.81 -0.73
N ASP A 502 28.75 -6.58 -1.34
CA ASP A 502 29.57 -6.15 -2.49
C ASP A 502 28.76 -5.84 -3.77
N ASP A 503 27.54 -6.38 -3.87
CA ASP A 503 26.60 -6.16 -4.96
C ASP A 503 25.76 -4.87 -4.80
N TYR A 504 25.73 -4.25 -3.61
CA TYR A 504 24.94 -3.05 -3.31
C TYR A 504 25.19 -1.90 -4.30
N LEU A 505 26.44 -1.49 -4.48
CA LEU A 505 26.76 -0.32 -5.31
C LEU A 505 26.37 -0.53 -6.78
N GLU A 506 26.64 -1.73 -7.30
CA GLU A 506 26.36 -2.08 -8.70
C GLU A 506 24.85 -2.22 -8.95
N TYR A 507 24.12 -2.80 -7.98
CA TYR A 507 22.66 -2.76 -7.95
C TYR A 507 22.13 -1.32 -7.98
N MET A 508 22.61 -0.44 -7.10
CA MET A 508 22.12 0.94 -7.00
C MET A 508 22.39 1.77 -8.27
N LEU A 509 23.55 1.58 -8.91
CA LEU A 509 23.89 2.23 -10.17
C LEU A 509 22.99 1.79 -11.34
N LEU A 510 22.52 0.53 -11.37
CA LEU A 510 21.54 0.04 -12.36
C LEU A 510 20.09 0.40 -11.97
N GLN A 511 19.80 0.48 -10.67
CA GLN A 511 18.50 0.80 -10.11
C GLN A 511 18.12 2.27 -10.32
N PHE A 512 19.09 3.20 -10.31
CA PHE A 512 18.85 4.62 -10.61
C PHE A 512 18.25 4.87 -12.02
N PRO A 513 18.86 4.45 -13.16
CA PRO A 513 18.26 4.63 -14.47
C PRO A 513 16.98 3.78 -14.67
N THR A 514 16.86 2.64 -13.98
CA THR A 514 15.60 1.88 -13.91
C THR A 514 14.47 2.72 -13.30
N ASN A 515 14.72 3.40 -12.19
CA ASN A 515 13.73 4.27 -11.55
C ASN A 515 13.42 5.51 -12.41
N VAL A 516 14.44 6.16 -13.02
CA VAL A 516 14.25 7.30 -13.94
C VAL A 516 13.33 6.94 -15.10
N THR A 517 13.59 5.83 -15.81
CA THR A 517 12.74 5.36 -16.92
C THR A 517 11.32 5.00 -16.47
N GLY A 518 11.17 4.46 -15.25
CA GLY A 518 9.87 4.20 -14.63
C GLY A 518 9.04 5.47 -14.42
N TRP A 519 9.67 6.56 -13.96
CA TRP A 519 9.02 7.85 -13.75
C TRP A 519 8.72 8.59 -15.06
N ILE A 520 9.54 8.44 -16.11
CA ILE A 520 9.20 8.90 -17.45
C ILE A 520 7.94 8.19 -17.95
N CYS A 521 7.89 6.85 -17.87
CA CYS A 521 6.69 6.07 -18.20
C CYS A 521 5.45 6.52 -17.41
N HIS A 522 5.57 6.76 -16.09
CA HIS A 522 4.47 7.27 -15.25
C HIS A 522 3.94 8.63 -15.73
N THR A 523 4.82 9.50 -16.21
CA THR A 523 4.49 10.84 -16.72
C THR A 523 3.70 10.76 -18.03
N LEU A 524 4.15 9.93 -18.98
CA LEU A 524 3.43 9.66 -20.25
C LEU A 524 2.05 9.03 -20.04
N VAL A 525 1.93 8.10 -19.09
CA VAL A 525 0.65 7.47 -18.73
C VAL A 525 -0.29 8.48 -18.07
N THR A 526 0.25 9.34 -17.19
CA THR A 526 -0.54 10.38 -16.51
C THR A 526 -1.08 11.42 -17.48
N SER A 527 -0.31 11.85 -18.50
CA SER A 527 -0.81 12.78 -19.51
C SER A 527 -1.89 12.17 -20.39
N SER A 528 -1.76 10.88 -20.76
CA SER A 528 -2.82 10.13 -21.45
C SER A 528 -4.13 10.12 -20.63
N LEU A 529 -4.04 9.77 -19.34
CA LEU A 529 -5.19 9.75 -18.43
C LEU A 529 -5.83 11.15 -18.29
N LEU A 530 -5.03 12.22 -18.20
CA LEU A 530 -5.52 13.61 -18.16
C LEU A 530 -6.21 14.02 -19.47
N LYS A 531 -5.72 13.57 -20.62
CA LYS A 531 -6.36 13.79 -21.93
C LYS A 531 -7.74 13.13 -22.02
N ALA A 532 -7.87 11.90 -21.49
CA ALA A 532 -9.17 11.20 -21.42
C ALA A 532 -10.21 11.91 -20.54
N PHE A 533 -9.79 12.78 -19.61
CA PHE A 533 -10.69 13.61 -18.80
C PHE A 533 -11.20 14.88 -19.51
N GLY A 534 -10.83 15.13 -20.76
CA GLY A 534 -11.29 16.30 -21.54
C GLY A 534 -10.58 17.61 -21.19
N LEU A 535 -9.35 17.52 -20.66
CA LEU A 535 -8.48 18.66 -20.39
C LEU A 535 -7.70 19.10 -21.64
N ASP A 536 -8.42 19.35 -22.74
CA ASP A 536 -7.97 20.35 -23.70
C ASP A 536 -8.31 21.75 -23.14
N TYR A 537 -7.55 22.76 -23.57
CA TYR A 537 -7.36 24.07 -22.92
C TYR A 537 -8.59 25.03 -22.83
N SER A 538 -9.83 24.51 -22.77
CA SER A 538 -11.06 25.31 -22.86
C SER A 538 -12.21 24.94 -21.91
N SER A 539 -12.10 23.92 -21.04
CA SER A 539 -13.21 23.54 -20.14
C SER A 539 -12.87 23.57 -18.63
N GLY A 540 -13.80 24.14 -17.85
CA GLY A 540 -13.57 24.71 -16.52
C GLY A 540 -13.08 23.80 -15.38
N THR A 541 -12.60 24.48 -14.33
CA THR A 541 -11.97 23.96 -13.10
C THR A 541 -12.70 22.79 -12.41
N THR A 542 -14.03 22.71 -12.53
CA THR A 542 -14.82 21.60 -11.98
C THR A 542 -14.59 20.25 -12.67
N ALA A 543 -14.19 20.22 -13.95
CA ALA A 543 -13.87 18.98 -14.65
C ALA A 543 -12.56 18.38 -14.12
N ALA A 544 -11.52 19.22 -13.95
CA ALA A 544 -10.25 18.83 -13.34
C ALA A 544 -10.42 18.30 -11.90
N ALA A 545 -11.24 18.96 -11.08
CA ALA A 545 -11.54 18.49 -9.73
C ALA A 545 -12.28 17.14 -9.71
N SER A 546 -13.24 16.94 -10.63
CA SER A 546 -13.95 15.66 -10.80
C SER A 546 -12.99 14.54 -11.22
N ALA A 547 -12.08 14.84 -12.15
CA ALA A 547 -11.04 13.94 -12.62
C ALA A 547 -10.07 13.52 -11.51
N ALA A 548 -9.61 14.49 -10.71
CA ALA A 548 -8.77 14.25 -9.55
C ALA A 548 -9.49 13.38 -8.49
N ALA A 549 -10.78 13.64 -8.23
CA ALA A 549 -11.57 12.85 -7.29
C ALA A 549 -11.80 11.40 -7.78
N ILE A 550 -12.07 11.18 -9.07
CA ILE A 550 -12.18 9.83 -9.65
C ILE A 550 -10.83 9.10 -9.57
N ARG A 551 -9.73 9.77 -9.94
CA ARG A 551 -8.38 9.22 -9.79
C ARG A 551 -8.07 8.86 -8.34
N TRP A 552 -8.47 9.69 -7.38
CA TRP A 552 -8.30 9.43 -5.95
C TRP A 552 -9.10 8.20 -5.48
N VAL A 553 -10.39 8.12 -5.80
CA VAL A 553 -11.25 6.98 -5.42
C VAL A 553 -10.79 5.66 -6.06
N SER A 554 -10.40 5.66 -7.33
CA SER A 554 -9.87 4.44 -7.99
C SER A 554 -8.48 4.06 -7.48
N LYS A 555 -7.58 5.03 -7.24
CA LYS A 555 -6.22 4.79 -6.71
C LYS A 555 -6.24 4.25 -5.28
N ASP A 556 -6.94 4.94 -4.38
CA ASP A 556 -6.85 4.67 -2.94
C ASP A 556 -7.96 3.72 -2.45
N GLY A 557 -9.13 3.69 -3.10
CA GLY A 557 -10.21 2.76 -2.79
C GLY A 557 -9.99 1.36 -3.40
N ILE A 558 -10.03 1.26 -4.73
CA ILE A 558 -9.87 -0.03 -5.43
C ILE A 558 -8.44 -0.57 -5.27
N GLY A 559 -7.43 0.31 -5.25
CA GLY A 559 -6.06 -0.07 -4.95
C GLY A 559 -5.81 -0.55 -3.51
N ALA A 560 -6.69 -0.24 -2.55
CA ALA A 560 -6.60 -0.86 -1.21
C ALA A 560 -7.05 -2.33 -1.24
N ILE A 561 -8.07 -2.67 -2.05
CA ILE A 561 -8.56 -4.06 -2.20
C ILE A 561 -7.47 -4.95 -2.78
N GLY A 562 -6.78 -4.51 -3.83
CA GLY A 562 -5.66 -5.25 -4.43
C GLY A 562 -4.54 -5.55 -3.42
N ARG A 563 -4.13 -4.54 -2.64
CA ARG A 563 -3.11 -4.70 -1.58
C ARG A 563 -3.57 -5.64 -0.46
N PHE A 564 -4.84 -5.59 -0.07
CA PHE A 564 -5.41 -6.47 0.97
C PHE A 564 -5.35 -7.96 0.56
N PHE A 565 -5.72 -8.29 -0.69
CA PHE A 565 -5.63 -9.67 -1.19
C PHE A 565 -4.20 -10.20 -1.28
N ILE A 566 -3.25 -9.37 -1.70
CA ILE A 566 -1.84 -9.77 -1.81
C ILE A 566 -1.23 -9.99 -0.42
N GLY A 567 -1.36 -9.03 0.50
CA GLY A 567 -0.84 -9.16 1.86
C GLY A 567 -1.44 -10.35 2.63
N GLY A 568 -2.74 -10.60 2.48
CA GLY A 568 -3.43 -11.67 3.22
C GLY A 568 -3.22 -13.10 2.68
N ARG A 569 -2.80 -13.28 1.42
CA ARG A 569 -2.67 -14.61 0.80
C ARG A 569 -1.26 -14.97 0.31
N PHE A 570 -0.45 -13.97 -0.04
CA PHE A 570 0.87 -14.18 -0.66
C PHE A 570 2.04 -13.71 0.22
N GLY A 571 1.77 -13.16 1.42
CA GLY A 571 2.79 -12.67 2.35
C GLY A 571 3.94 -13.66 2.59
N ASN A 572 3.63 -14.96 2.70
CA ASN A 572 4.60 -16.01 2.98
C ASN A 572 5.40 -16.51 1.75
N LEU A 573 5.23 -15.91 0.56
CA LEU A 573 5.88 -16.35 -0.69
C LEU A 573 6.97 -15.38 -1.18
N PHE A 574 7.09 -14.20 -0.58
CA PHE A 574 8.00 -13.14 -1.07
C PHE A 574 9.47 -13.39 -0.73
N ASP A 575 9.72 -14.12 0.36
CA ASP A 575 11.07 -14.48 0.81
C ASP A 575 11.70 -15.57 -0.09
N ASP A 576 10.87 -16.33 -0.82
CA ASP A 576 11.30 -17.53 -1.54
C ASP A 576 12.06 -17.20 -2.84
N ASP A 577 11.60 -16.17 -3.58
CA ASP A 577 12.28 -15.64 -4.77
C ASP A 577 12.01 -14.13 -4.92
N PRO A 578 12.77 -13.27 -4.21
CA PRO A 578 12.58 -11.83 -4.27
C PRO A 578 12.86 -11.26 -5.69
N LYS A 579 13.79 -11.85 -6.45
CA LYS A 579 14.10 -11.41 -7.83
C LYS A 579 12.90 -11.58 -8.75
N GLN A 580 12.29 -12.76 -8.76
CA GLN A 580 11.13 -13.07 -9.60
C GLN A 580 9.92 -12.20 -9.21
N TRP A 581 9.60 -12.08 -7.93
CA TRP A 581 8.49 -11.24 -7.49
C TRP A 581 8.69 -9.76 -7.82
N ARG A 582 9.92 -9.26 -7.71
CA ARG A 582 10.27 -7.88 -8.07
C ARG A 582 10.12 -7.62 -9.58
N MET A 583 10.44 -8.60 -10.42
CA MET A 583 10.23 -8.52 -11.88
C MET A 583 8.74 -8.64 -12.25
N TYR A 584 7.99 -9.55 -11.61
CA TYR A 584 6.56 -9.74 -11.83
C TYR A 584 5.72 -8.54 -11.38
N ALA A 585 6.13 -7.86 -10.31
CA ALA A 585 5.59 -6.56 -9.94
C ALA A 585 5.65 -5.57 -11.11
N ASP A 586 6.80 -5.45 -11.78
CA ASP A 586 6.97 -4.54 -12.90
C ASP A 586 6.22 -4.97 -14.17
N PHE A 587 6.03 -6.27 -14.44
CA PHE A 587 5.12 -6.71 -15.50
C PHE A 587 3.65 -6.36 -15.21
N ILE A 588 3.16 -6.63 -13.99
CA ILE A 588 1.78 -6.32 -13.59
C ILE A 588 1.55 -4.79 -13.57
N GLY A 589 2.54 -4.01 -13.14
CA GLY A 589 2.52 -2.55 -13.22
C GLY A 589 2.52 -2.02 -14.65
N SER A 590 3.15 -2.74 -15.59
CA SER A 590 3.09 -2.46 -17.03
C SER A 590 1.67 -2.67 -17.55
N ALA A 591 1.05 -3.82 -17.26
CA ALA A 591 -0.34 -4.11 -17.64
C ALA A 591 -1.32 -3.06 -17.09
N GLY A 592 -1.15 -2.67 -15.82
CA GLY A 592 -1.91 -1.57 -15.22
C GLY A 592 -1.74 -0.23 -15.94
N SER A 593 -0.55 0.03 -16.49
CA SER A 593 -0.26 1.24 -17.27
C SER A 593 -0.84 1.19 -18.68
N ILE A 594 -0.97 0.01 -19.29
CA ILE A 594 -1.64 -0.20 -20.58
C ILE A 594 -3.15 0.09 -20.46
N PHE A 595 -3.79 -0.31 -19.36
CA PHE A 595 -5.19 0.06 -19.11
C PHE A 595 -5.39 1.58 -19.01
N ASP A 596 -4.51 2.29 -18.29
CA ASP A 596 -4.55 3.76 -18.24
C ASP A 596 -4.27 4.40 -19.62
N LEU A 597 -3.35 3.83 -20.41
CA LEU A 597 -3.05 4.33 -21.76
C LEU A 597 -4.20 4.13 -22.75
N THR A 598 -5.00 3.07 -22.60
CA THR A 598 -6.17 2.82 -23.48
C THR A 598 -7.39 3.66 -23.11
N THR A 599 -7.39 4.39 -21.97
CA THR A 599 -8.51 5.25 -21.56
C THR A 599 -8.96 6.32 -22.58
N PRO A 600 -8.08 6.98 -23.38
CA PRO A 600 -8.53 7.97 -24.36
C PRO A 600 -9.11 7.35 -25.63
N LEU A 601 -8.77 6.08 -25.94
CA LEU A 601 -9.35 5.35 -27.07
C LEU A 601 -10.80 4.94 -26.79
N TYR A 602 -11.13 4.67 -25.52
CA TYR A 602 -12.45 4.20 -25.10
C TYR A 602 -13.04 5.05 -23.96
N PRO A 603 -13.37 6.34 -24.19
CA PRO A 603 -13.88 7.23 -23.13
C PRO A 603 -15.15 6.69 -22.43
N ALA A 604 -15.99 5.94 -23.14
CA ALA A 604 -17.17 5.28 -22.58
C ALA A 604 -16.83 4.22 -21.50
N TYR A 605 -15.65 3.61 -21.59
CA TYR A 605 -15.13 2.60 -20.65
C TYR A 605 -14.04 3.17 -19.73
N PHE A 606 -13.91 4.50 -19.65
CA PHE A 606 -12.90 5.20 -18.86
C PHE A 606 -12.82 4.68 -17.41
N LEU A 607 -13.95 4.63 -16.70
CA LEU A 607 -13.96 4.28 -15.27
C LEU A 607 -13.58 2.82 -15.02
N PRO A 608 -14.11 1.81 -15.76
CA PRO A 608 -13.59 0.44 -15.71
C PRO A 608 -12.08 0.33 -16.01
N LEU A 609 -11.60 0.95 -17.10
CA LEU A 609 -10.20 0.87 -17.52
C LEU A 609 -9.26 1.50 -16.48
N ALA A 610 -9.52 2.73 -16.04
CA ALA A 610 -8.73 3.41 -15.01
C ALA A 610 -8.80 2.69 -13.66
N SER A 611 -9.93 2.04 -13.33
CA SER A 611 -10.04 1.25 -12.09
C SER A 611 -9.24 -0.04 -12.15
N LEU A 612 -9.24 -0.73 -13.30
CA LEU A 612 -8.44 -1.93 -13.52
C LEU A 612 -6.93 -1.61 -13.60
N GLY A 613 -6.58 -0.46 -14.19
CA GLY A 613 -5.23 0.09 -14.21
C GLY A 613 -4.69 0.37 -12.81
N ASN A 614 -5.47 1.08 -11.98
CA ASN A 614 -5.11 1.33 -10.57
C ASN A 614 -5.09 0.05 -9.73
N LEU A 615 -6.00 -0.91 -9.95
CA LEU A 615 -6.00 -2.21 -9.27
C LEU A 615 -4.70 -2.98 -9.56
N ALA A 616 -4.33 -3.12 -10.84
CA ALA A 616 -3.11 -3.81 -11.25
C ALA A 616 -1.86 -3.11 -10.69
N LYS A 617 -1.79 -1.77 -10.75
CA LYS A 617 -0.68 -1.00 -10.15
C LYS A 617 -0.59 -1.17 -8.63
N ALA A 618 -1.70 -1.32 -7.93
CA ALA A 618 -1.71 -1.54 -6.50
C ALA A 618 -1.33 -2.98 -6.11
N VAL A 619 -1.74 -3.97 -6.91
CA VAL A 619 -1.24 -5.36 -6.81
C VAL A 619 0.27 -5.38 -7.04
N ALA A 620 0.76 -4.76 -8.11
CA ALA A 620 2.18 -4.63 -8.40
C ALA A 620 2.95 -4.00 -7.23
N ARG A 621 2.44 -2.93 -6.62
CA ARG A 621 3.05 -2.33 -5.42
C ARG A 621 3.07 -3.30 -4.22
N GLY A 622 1.99 -4.04 -4.02
CA GLY A 622 1.91 -5.10 -3.01
C GLY A 622 2.91 -6.25 -3.21
N LEU A 623 3.48 -6.41 -4.42
CA LEU A 623 4.56 -7.36 -4.74
C LEU A 623 5.95 -6.69 -4.68
N LYS A 624 6.08 -5.42 -5.11
CA LYS A 624 7.32 -4.60 -5.03
C LYS A 624 7.78 -4.47 -3.58
N ASP A 625 6.90 -3.98 -2.71
CA ASP A 625 7.32 -3.49 -1.40
C ASP A 625 7.82 -4.62 -0.47
N PRO A 626 7.25 -5.85 -0.45
CA PRO A 626 7.82 -6.97 0.31
C PRO A 626 9.12 -7.50 -0.28
N SER A 627 9.18 -7.74 -1.60
CA SER A 627 10.40 -8.24 -2.26
C SER A 627 11.58 -7.29 -2.12
N LEU A 628 11.32 -5.97 -2.07
CA LEU A 628 12.36 -4.98 -1.80
C LEU A 628 12.92 -5.08 -0.37
N ARG A 629 12.11 -5.36 0.65
CA ARG A 629 12.61 -5.51 2.03
C ARG A 629 13.56 -6.70 2.18
N VAL A 630 13.35 -7.78 1.43
CA VAL A 630 14.27 -8.93 1.39
C VAL A 630 15.62 -8.51 0.80
N ILE A 631 15.62 -7.70 -0.27
CA ILE A 631 16.84 -7.14 -0.87
C ILE A 631 17.54 -6.17 0.10
N GLN A 632 16.80 -5.28 0.77
CA GLN A 632 17.35 -4.37 1.78
C GLN A 632 17.96 -5.12 2.97
N ASN A 633 17.38 -6.26 3.37
CA ASN A 633 17.91 -7.10 4.44
C ASN A 633 19.22 -7.80 4.03
N HIS A 634 19.29 -8.30 2.79
CA HIS A 634 20.52 -8.84 2.19
C HIS A 634 21.66 -7.81 2.17
N PHE A 635 21.35 -6.55 1.85
CA PHE A 635 22.33 -5.46 1.89
C PHE A 635 22.79 -5.07 3.31
N ALA A 636 22.05 -5.43 4.37
CA ALA A 636 22.23 -4.88 5.72
C ALA A 636 23.18 -5.72 6.60
N ILE A 637 24.39 -6.03 6.10
CA ILE A 637 25.38 -6.92 6.75
C ILE A 637 25.69 -6.47 8.19
N SER A 638 25.82 -5.17 8.44
CA SER A 638 26.15 -4.62 9.77
C SER A 638 24.92 -4.37 10.67
N GLY A 639 23.76 -4.97 10.38
CA GLY A 639 22.49 -4.69 11.08
C GLY A 639 21.95 -3.28 10.80
N ASN A 640 22.48 -2.62 9.77
CA ASN A 640 22.25 -1.23 9.37
C ASN A 640 21.03 -1.04 8.44
N LEU A 641 20.02 -1.91 8.54
CA LEU A 641 18.84 -1.96 7.65
C LEU A 641 18.13 -0.61 7.52
N GLY A 642 18.04 0.16 8.61
CA GLY A 642 17.42 1.49 8.61
C GLY A 642 18.18 2.53 7.78
N ASP A 643 19.51 2.47 7.78
CA ASP A 643 20.35 3.38 6.97
C ASP A 643 20.31 2.96 5.50
N VAL A 644 20.49 1.66 5.19
CA VAL A 644 20.33 1.12 3.83
C VAL A 644 19.00 1.55 3.20
N ALA A 645 17.89 1.41 3.92
CA ALA A 645 16.57 1.82 3.45
C ALA A 645 16.46 3.35 3.22
N ALA A 646 17.03 4.17 4.12
CA ALA A 646 17.04 5.62 3.97
C ALA A 646 17.88 6.08 2.78
N LYS A 647 19.03 5.44 2.54
CA LYS A 647 19.89 5.70 1.37
C LYS A 647 19.20 5.29 0.08
N GLU A 648 18.55 4.12 0.03
CA GLU A 648 17.75 3.74 -1.15
C GLU A 648 16.64 4.75 -1.46
N GLU A 649 15.97 5.29 -0.44
CA GLU A 649 14.97 6.35 -0.62
C GLU A 649 15.57 7.63 -1.22
N VAL A 650 16.79 8.03 -0.83
CA VAL A 650 17.52 9.15 -1.46
C VAL A 650 17.72 8.87 -2.96
N TRP A 651 18.18 7.68 -3.35
CA TRP A 651 18.33 7.30 -4.76
C TRP A 651 16.98 7.26 -5.51
N GLU A 652 15.90 6.72 -4.92
CA GLU A 652 14.57 6.67 -5.55
C GLU A 652 13.97 8.08 -5.74
N VAL A 653 14.12 8.98 -4.76
CA VAL A 653 13.65 10.38 -4.85
C VAL A 653 14.46 11.18 -5.88
N SER A 654 15.79 11.03 -5.92
CA SER A 654 16.61 11.68 -6.95
C SER A 654 16.25 11.20 -8.36
N ALA A 655 16.05 9.89 -8.54
CA ALA A 655 15.59 9.31 -9.81
C ALA A 655 14.17 9.77 -10.18
N GLN A 656 13.29 9.96 -9.20
CA GLN A 656 11.94 10.48 -9.39
C GLN A 656 11.95 11.91 -9.93
N LEU A 657 12.72 12.81 -9.32
CA LEU A 657 12.80 14.21 -9.75
C LEU A 657 13.34 14.32 -11.18
N LEU A 658 14.43 13.60 -11.49
CA LEU A 658 15.01 13.56 -12.82
C LEU A 658 14.05 12.94 -13.86
N GLY A 659 13.41 11.81 -13.53
CA GLY A 659 12.48 11.12 -14.42
C GLY A 659 11.18 11.90 -14.69
N LEU A 660 10.68 12.67 -13.71
CA LEU A 660 9.57 13.60 -13.92
C LEU A 660 9.98 14.76 -14.85
N GLY A 661 11.16 15.35 -14.65
CA GLY A 661 11.68 16.42 -15.51
C GLY A 661 11.86 15.96 -16.96
N LEU A 662 12.52 14.82 -17.17
CA LEU A 662 12.67 14.20 -18.49
C LEU A 662 11.32 13.80 -19.11
N GLY A 663 10.37 13.30 -18.30
CA GLY A 663 9.02 12.98 -18.77
C GLY A 663 8.24 14.20 -19.28
N ILE A 664 8.37 15.35 -18.60
CA ILE A 664 7.77 16.62 -19.03
C ILE A 664 8.46 17.12 -20.32
N LEU A 665 9.78 16.97 -20.44
CA LEU A 665 10.52 17.33 -21.64
C LEU A 665 10.07 16.50 -22.86
N VAL A 666 9.91 15.18 -22.70
CA VAL A 666 9.39 14.28 -23.77
C VAL A 666 7.96 14.65 -24.16
N LEU A 667 7.10 15.05 -23.21
CA LEU A 667 5.76 15.56 -23.52
C LEU A 667 5.77 16.94 -24.21
N SER A 668 6.83 17.72 -24.02
CA SER A 668 6.99 19.03 -24.67
C SER A 668 7.39 18.90 -26.15
N THR A 669 7.84 17.72 -26.59
CA THR A 669 8.19 17.47 -28.00
C THR A 669 6.95 17.50 -28.91
N PRO A 670 6.91 18.37 -29.93
CA PRO A 670 5.74 18.50 -30.81
C PRO A 670 5.54 17.23 -31.66
N GLY A 671 4.53 16.45 -31.30
CA GLY A 671 4.16 15.20 -31.98
C GLY A 671 3.65 14.15 -31.00
N VAL A 672 4.34 14.00 -29.87
CA VAL A 672 4.05 13.00 -28.82
C VAL A 672 2.64 13.21 -28.24
N VAL A 673 2.29 14.44 -27.82
CA VAL A 673 0.97 14.74 -27.23
C VAL A 673 -0.15 14.80 -28.29
N LYS A 674 0.19 15.10 -29.55
CA LYS A 674 -0.78 15.24 -30.64
C LYS A 674 -1.27 13.88 -31.15
N SER A 675 -0.37 12.92 -31.34
CA SER A 675 -0.67 11.62 -31.95
C SER A 675 -0.62 10.48 -30.93
N TYR A 676 -1.76 9.83 -30.69
CA TYR A 676 -1.86 8.67 -29.80
C TYR A 676 -0.86 7.54 -30.12
N PRO A 677 -0.70 7.06 -31.39
CA PRO A 677 0.26 6.00 -31.68
C PRO A 677 1.71 6.43 -31.42
N VAL A 678 2.04 7.72 -31.54
CA VAL A 678 3.39 8.23 -31.19
C VAL A 678 3.58 8.20 -29.67
N LEU A 679 2.59 8.63 -28.88
CA LEU A 679 2.62 8.52 -27.41
C LEU A 679 2.76 7.06 -26.95
N ALA A 680 1.96 6.16 -27.50
CA ALA A 680 1.94 4.75 -27.15
C ALA A 680 3.25 4.05 -27.53
N SER A 681 3.80 4.32 -28.73
CA SER A 681 5.09 3.81 -29.18
C SER A 681 6.24 4.34 -28.31
N THR A 682 6.28 5.64 -28.04
CA THR A 682 7.28 6.26 -27.15
C THR A 682 7.25 5.64 -25.75
N TRP A 683 6.05 5.46 -25.18
CA TRP A 683 5.90 4.77 -23.90
C TRP A 683 6.38 3.32 -23.96
N MET A 684 6.05 2.58 -25.03
CA MET A 684 6.43 1.18 -25.19
C MET A 684 7.95 1.01 -25.26
N THR A 685 8.65 1.83 -26.05
CA THR A 685 10.12 1.82 -26.13
C THR A 685 10.77 2.08 -24.78
N ILE A 686 10.30 3.11 -24.04
CA ILE A 686 10.84 3.44 -22.72
C ILE A 686 10.47 2.37 -21.69
N ARG A 687 9.30 1.71 -21.81
CA ARG A 687 8.90 0.62 -20.91
C ARG A 687 9.71 -0.66 -21.16
N LEU A 688 10.04 -0.98 -22.42
CA LEU A 688 10.95 -2.08 -22.74
C LEU A 688 12.36 -1.82 -22.19
N LEU A 689 12.89 -0.60 -22.37
CA LEU A 689 14.16 -0.18 -21.75
C LEU A 689 14.11 -0.30 -20.22
N HIS A 690 13.03 0.15 -19.58
CA HIS A 690 12.84 0.00 -18.14
C HIS A 690 12.83 -1.46 -17.68
N LEU A 691 12.12 -2.35 -18.38
CA LEU A 691 12.06 -3.78 -18.05
C LEU A 691 13.41 -4.47 -18.25
N TRP A 692 14.19 -4.06 -19.26
CA TRP A 692 15.54 -4.54 -19.47
C TRP A 692 16.52 -4.06 -18.39
N LEU A 693 16.50 -2.77 -18.04
CA LEU A 693 17.29 -2.23 -16.92
C LEU A 693 16.90 -2.86 -15.57
N ARG A 694 15.60 -3.12 -15.34
CA ARG A 694 15.11 -3.88 -14.18
C ARG A 694 15.69 -5.29 -14.16
N TYR A 695 15.68 -6.01 -15.28
CA TYR A 695 16.30 -7.32 -15.38
C TYR A 695 17.80 -7.28 -15.04
N LEU A 696 18.54 -6.34 -15.64
CA LEU A 696 19.98 -6.14 -15.35
C LEU A 696 20.23 -5.87 -13.85
N SER A 697 19.46 -4.97 -13.23
CA SER A 697 19.58 -4.69 -11.79
C SER A 697 19.38 -5.95 -10.94
N LEU A 698 18.43 -6.82 -11.31
CA LEU A 698 18.14 -8.04 -10.54
C LEU A 698 19.13 -9.19 -10.82
N SER A 699 19.78 -9.20 -11.99
CA SER A 699 20.81 -10.21 -12.32
C SER A 699 22.15 -9.97 -11.63
N VAL A 700 22.40 -8.75 -11.13
CA VAL A 700 23.61 -8.40 -10.34
C VAL A 700 23.51 -8.88 -8.89
N LEU A 701 22.30 -9.06 -8.35
CA LEU A 701 22.09 -9.46 -6.95
C LEU A 701 22.63 -10.87 -6.65
N GLN A 702 23.50 -10.97 -5.64
CA GLN A 702 24.21 -12.18 -5.25
C GLN A 702 23.75 -12.67 -3.87
N PHE A 703 22.62 -13.40 -3.82
CA PHE A 703 22.14 -13.99 -2.57
C PHE A 703 22.92 -15.26 -2.21
N ASP A 704 23.28 -15.38 -0.94
CA ASP A 704 23.95 -16.50 -0.25
C ASP A 704 22.97 -17.61 0.21
N SER A 705 21.71 -17.27 0.47
CA SER A 705 20.65 -18.19 0.91
C SER A 705 20.14 -19.10 -0.21
N VAL A 706 19.93 -20.39 0.03
CA VAL A 706 19.50 -21.34 -1.01
C VAL A 706 17.98 -21.30 -1.24
N ASN A 707 17.53 -20.85 -2.42
CA ASN A 707 16.14 -20.97 -2.88
C ASN A 707 15.92 -22.17 -3.81
N LEU A 708 14.67 -22.42 -4.25
CA LEU A 708 14.35 -23.61 -5.06
C LEU A 708 15.04 -23.62 -6.43
N LYS A 709 15.20 -22.46 -7.10
CA LYS A 709 15.86 -22.39 -8.41
C LYS A 709 17.35 -22.65 -8.31
N ARG A 710 18.02 -22.04 -7.32
CA ARG A 710 19.44 -22.24 -7.06
C ARG A 710 19.70 -23.66 -6.55
N ALA A 711 18.86 -24.20 -5.65
CA ALA A 711 18.89 -25.62 -5.27
C ALA A 711 18.82 -26.56 -6.48
N ARG A 712 17.91 -26.34 -7.43
CA ARG A 712 17.81 -27.12 -8.67
C ARG A 712 19.09 -27.09 -9.51
N ILE A 713 19.74 -25.93 -9.63
CA ILE A 713 21.02 -25.77 -10.37
C ILE A 713 22.15 -26.52 -9.65
N LEU A 714 22.32 -26.27 -8.35
CA LEU A 714 23.39 -26.85 -7.51
C LEU A 714 23.28 -28.38 -7.45
N VAL A 715 22.08 -28.90 -7.21
CA VAL A 715 21.78 -30.34 -7.23
C VAL A 715 22.06 -30.94 -8.60
N ASN A 716 21.56 -30.34 -9.70
CA ASN A 716 21.76 -30.89 -11.04
C ASN A 716 23.24 -31.05 -11.39
N LEU A 717 24.07 -30.07 -11.01
CA LEU A 717 25.51 -30.09 -11.26
C LEU A 717 26.25 -31.07 -10.34
N HIS A 718 25.89 -31.13 -9.05
CA HIS A 718 26.48 -32.11 -8.14
C HIS A 718 26.15 -33.54 -8.56
N VAL A 719 24.89 -33.85 -8.88
CA VAL A 719 24.48 -35.19 -9.35
C VAL A 719 25.10 -35.55 -10.71
N SER A 720 25.42 -34.58 -11.57
CA SER A 720 26.08 -34.87 -12.87
C SER A 720 27.59 -35.04 -12.78
N ASN A 721 28.24 -34.13 -12.02
CA ASN A 721 29.67 -33.85 -12.14
C ASN A 721 30.40 -33.92 -10.78
N SER A 722 29.71 -34.28 -9.69
CA SER A 722 30.22 -34.27 -8.30
C SER A 722 30.82 -32.91 -7.87
N LYS A 723 30.32 -31.80 -8.42
CA LYS A 723 30.77 -30.43 -8.14
C LYS A 723 29.60 -29.48 -7.89
N VAL A 724 29.84 -28.52 -7.00
CA VAL A 724 28.90 -27.45 -6.62
C VAL A 724 29.46 -26.11 -7.12
N LEU A 725 28.58 -25.19 -7.53
CA LEU A 725 28.98 -23.83 -7.96
C LEU A 725 29.01 -22.86 -6.78
N GLY A 726 29.84 -21.83 -6.88
CA GLY A 726 29.81 -20.71 -5.95
C GLY A 726 28.59 -19.81 -6.11
N CYS A 727 28.35 -18.97 -5.10
CA CYS A 727 27.22 -18.06 -5.01
C CYS A 727 27.09 -17.16 -6.26
N GLU A 728 28.18 -16.52 -6.71
CA GLU A 728 28.16 -15.63 -7.87
C GLU A 728 27.74 -16.34 -9.17
N GLU A 729 28.37 -17.48 -9.49
CA GLU A 729 28.08 -18.23 -10.72
C GLU A 729 26.65 -18.79 -10.73
N CYS A 730 26.18 -19.32 -9.61
CA CYS A 730 24.82 -19.83 -9.50
C CYS A 730 23.76 -18.71 -9.61
N ASN A 731 24.01 -17.55 -8.99
CA ASN A 731 23.12 -16.39 -9.11
C ASN A 731 23.04 -15.86 -10.55
N LYS A 732 24.12 -15.96 -11.35
CA LYS A 732 24.13 -15.62 -12.79
C LYS A 732 23.37 -16.63 -13.66
N MET A 733 23.35 -17.91 -13.28
CA MET A 733 22.58 -18.96 -13.96
C MET A 733 21.09 -19.00 -13.58
N GLU A 734 20.68 -18.26 -12.54
CA GLU A 734 19.30 -18.23 -12.05
C GLU A 734 18.35 -17.54 -13.04
N ASN A 735 17.36 -18.29 -13.55
CA ASN A 735 16.35 -17.72 -14.45
C ASN A 735 15.25 -16.97 -13.67
N ILE A 736 15.35 -15.64 -13.68
CA ILE A 736 14.41 -14.71 -13.02
C ILE A 736 13.00 -14.77 -13.63
N LEU A 737 12.88 -15.04 -14.94
CA LEU A 737 11.61 -14.95 -15.68
C LEU A 737 10.76 -16.22 -15.59
N SER A 738 11.41 -17.39 -15.60
CA SER A 738 10.74 -18.70 -15.67
C SER A 738 10.00 -19.07 -14.38
N TRP A 739 8.75 -19.51 -14.54
CA TRP A 739 8.00 -20.13 -13.45
C TRP A 739 8.49 -21.57 -13.21
N GLU A 740 8.53 -22.01 -11.95
CA GLU A 740 8.95 -23.35 -11.50
C GLU A 740 8.25 -24.51 -12.22
N LYS A 741 7.04 -24.27 -12.76
CA LYS A 741 6.18 -25.23 -13.48
C LYS A 741 6.72 -25.57 -14.87
N PHE A 742 7.57 -24.71 -15.43
CA PHE A 742 8.21 -24.91 -16.74
C PHE A 742 9.65 -25.45 -16.60
N SER A 743 10.11 -25.74 -15.37
CA SER A 743 11.39 -26.42 -15.15
C SER A 743 11.23 -27.93 -15.32
N VAL A 744 12.30 -28.59 -15.77
CA VAL A 744 12.42 -30.05 -15.85
C VAL A 744 13.58 -30.49 -14.94
N PRO A 745 13.45 -31.58 -14.16
CA PRO A 745 12.22 -32.36 -13.89
C PRO A 745 11.12 -31.56 -13.17
N GLN A 746 9.86 -31.94 -13.38
CA GLN A 746 8.74 -31.35 -12.66
C GLN A 746 8.64 -31.95 -11.25
N ILE A 747 8.42 -31.10 -10.24
CA ILE A 747 8.31 -31.51 -8.83
C ILE A 747 7.04 -30.91 -8.22
N ALA A 748 6.11 -31.77 -7.82
CA ALA A 748 4.88 -31.39 -7.14
C ALA A 748 5.04 -31.60 -5.63
N PHE A 749 5.21 -30.51 -4.89
CA PHE A 749 5.31 -30.52 -3.43
C PHE A 749 3.94 -30.46 -2.74
N GLY A 750 3.83 -31.15 -1.61
CA GLY A 750 2.64 -31.12 -0.73
C GLY A 750 1.45 -31.90 -1.30
N VAL A 751 1.69 -32.93 -2.11
CA VAL A 751 0.63 -33.71 -2.75
C VAL A 751 -0.06 -34.60 -1.70
N PRO A 752 -1.41 -34.70 -1.69
CA PRO A 752 -2.11 -35.64 -0.82
C PRO A 752 -1.66 -37.08 -1.07
N PHE A 753 -1.44 -37.86 -0.02
CA PHE A 753 -0.99 -39.25 -0.15
C PHE A 753 -1.96 -40.14 -0.95
N SER A 754 -3.26 -39.78 -0.99
CA SER A 754 -4.27 -40.40 -1.86
C SER A 754 -3.96 -40.26 -3.35
N ASP A 755 -3.35 -39.15 -3.74
CA ASP A 755 -3.18 -38.72 -5.13
C ASP A 755 -1.82 -39.20 -5.68
N MET A 756 -0.91 -39.60 -4.78
CA MET A 756 0.33 -40.32 -5.11
C MET A 756 0.09 -41.79 -5.49
N LEU A 757 -1.10 -42.34 -5.20
CA LEU A 757 -1.44 -43.76 -5.34
C LEU A 757 -2.50 -44.01 -6.44
N VAL A 758 -2.59 -43.11 -7.42
CA VAL A 758 -3.57 -43.20 -8.52
C VAL A 758 -3.30 -44.43 -9.39
N GLY A 759 -4.25 -45.37 -9.37
CA GLY A 759 -4.23 -46.61 -10.16
C GLY A 759 -4.24 -47.88 -9.31
N GLU A 760 -3.44 -47.93 -8.24
CA GLU A 760 -3.24 -49.16 -7.45
C GLU A 760 -3.29 -48.92 -5.94
N ARG A 761 -4.47 -49.07 -5.34
CA ARG A 761 -4.65 -49.06 -3.87
C ARG A 761 -4.26 -50.40 -3.22
N SER A 762 -3.10 -50.95 -3.56
CA SER A 762 -2.58 -52.14 -2.90
C SER A 762 -1.98 -51.78 -1.54
N GLY A 763 -2.54 -52.32 -0.46
CA GLY A 763 -2.04 -52.07 0.90
C GLY A 763 -0.57 -52.53 1.11
N LEU A 764 -0.08 -53.41 0.25
CA LEU A 764 1.32 -53.84 0.19
C LEU A 764 2.25 -52.71 -0.29
N LYS A 765 1.97 -52.05 -1.42
CA LYS A 765 2.81 -50.92 -1.91
C LYS A 765 2.86 -49.78 -0.89
N VAL A 766 1.76 -49.48 -0.21
CA VAL A 766 1.71 -48.48 0.87
C VAL A 766 2.64 -48.85 2.03
N LYS A 767 2.56 -50.10 2.53
CA LYS A 767 3.46 -50.59 3.58
C LYS A 767 4.94 -50.59 3.15
N MET A 768 5.21 -50.93 1.89
CA MET A 768 6.57 -50.90 1.32
C MET A 768 7.13 -49.48 1.25
N LEU A 769 6.36 -48.49 0.78
CA LEU A 769 6.77 -47.09 0.73
C LEU A 769 7.00 -46.50 2.13
N LEU A 770 6.11 -46.76 3.09
CA LEU A 770 6.29 -46.31 4.48
C LEU A 770 7.55 -46.92 5.12
N LYS A 771 7.82 -48.21 4.86
CA LYS A 771 9.03 -48.89 5.35
C LYS A 771 10.30 -48.37 4.67
N LEU A 772 10.24 -48.03 3.39
CA LEU A 772 11.37 -47.48 2.63
C LEU A 772 11.76 -46.08 3.11
N TYR A 773 10.78 -45.19 3.25
CA TYR A 773 10.97 -43.81 3.72
C TYR A 773 10.92 -43.69 5.26
N ALA A 774 11.13 -44.77 6.02
CA ALA A 774 11.00 -44.75 7.49
C ALA A 774 11.95 -43.75 8.17
N LYS A 775 13.16 -43.57 7.64
CA LYS A 775 14.16 -42.60 8.13
C LYS A 775 13.92 -41.16 7.66
N GLU A 776 13.20 -40.98 6.56
CA GLU A 776 12.98 -39.67 5.94
C GLU A 776 11.73 -38.95 6.47
N LYS A 777 11.73 -37.63 6.39
CA LYS A 777 10.56 -36.77 6.68
C LYS A 777 9.73 -36.41 5.45
N TYR A 778 9.93 -37.12 4.35
CA TYR A 778 9.11 -37.01 3.14
C TYR A 778 8.90 -38.40 2.51
N ILE A 779 7.97 -38.49 1.57
CA ILE A 779 7.74 -39.64 0.71
C ILE A 779 7.72 -39.11 -0.72
N LEU A 780 8.44 -39.77 -1.63
CA LEU A 780 8.55 -39.41 -3.05
C LEU A 780 8.13 -40.59 -3.94
N VAL A 781 7.34 -40.29 -4.96
CA VAL A 781 6.89 -41.23 -6.01
C VAL A 781 7.03 -40.56 -7.38
N VAL A 782 7.44 -41.33 -8.40
CA VAL A 782 7.51 -40.86 -9.80
C VAL A 782 6.14 -41.07 -10.48
N ASN A 783 5.59 -40.04 -11.11
CA ASN A 783 4.32 -40.13 -11.83
C ASN A 783 4.52 -40.73 -13.24
N GLN A 784 4.29 -42.03 -13.39
CA GLN A 784 4.48 -42.78 -14.64
C GLN A 784 3.31 -42.59 -15.65
N GLN A 785 2.89 -41.36 -15.93
CA GLN A 785 1.88 -41.09 -16.97
C GLN A 785 2.50 -41.10 -18.38
N PRO A 786 2.01 -41.93 -19.34
CA PRO A 786 2.68 -42.18 -20.61
C PRO A 786 2.74 -41.00 -21.60
N PHE A 787 2.09 -39.86 -21.27
CA PHE A 787 2.02 -38.66 -22.11
C PHE A 787 2.46 -37.37 -21.39
N LYS A 788 3.17 -37.49 -20.26
CA LYS A 788 3.71 -36.35 -19.50
C LYS A 788 5.24 -36.37 -19.46
N ASP A 789 5.83 -35.18 -19.36
CA ASP A 789 7.23 -35.03 -18.93
C ASP A 789 7.44 -35.63 -17.53
N PHE A 790 8.67 -36.03 -17.21
CA PHE A 790 9.02 -36.62 -15.93
C PHE A 790 8.60 -35.71 -14.75
N GLU A 791 7.68 -36.22 -13.93
CA GLU A 791 7.05 -35.52 -12.80
C GLU A 791 7.20 -36.36 -11.53
N THR A 792 7.69 -35.75 -10.46
CA THR A 792 7.78 -36.37 -9.13
C THR A 792 6.76 -35.77 -8.19
N LEU A 793 6.09 -36.62 -7.42
CA LEU A 793 5.12 -36.24 -6.40
C LEU A 793 5.80 -36.40 -5.04
N VAL A 794 5.82 -35.33 -4.24
CA VAL A 794 6.44 -35.30 -2.91
C VAL A 794 5.41 -34.91 -1.86
N SER A 795 5.27 -35.73 -0.83
CA SER A 795 4.44 -35.45 0.35
C SER A 795 5.31 -35.45 1.61
N PHE A 796 5.02 -34.55 2.54
CA PHE A 796 5.85 -34.32 3.73
C PHE A 796 5.22 -34.95 4.97
N LYS A 797 6.07 -35.53 5.83
CA LYS A 797 5.68 -36.01 7.16
C LYS A 797 5.67 -34.87 8.17
N GLU A 798 5.00 -35.08 9.30
CA GLU A 798 5.08 -34.16 10.43
C GLU A 798 6.54 -33.98 10.90
N GLY A 799 6.95 -32.73 11.11
CA GLY A 799 8.33 -32.36 11.46
C GLY A 799 9.33 -32.24 10.29
N ALA A 800 8.88 -32.24 9.02
CA ALA A 800 9.75 -31.93 7.88
C ALA A 800 10.32 -30.50 7.93
N THR A 801 11.57 -30.34 7.46
CA THR A 801 12.32 -29.07 7.46
C THR A 801 12.74 -28.68 6.03
N SER A 802 13.34 -27.48 5.86
CA SER A 802 13.91 -27.05 4.57
C SER A 802 14.91 -28.06 4.00
N LEU A 803 15.67 -28.73 4.87
CA LEU A 803 16.60 -29.80 4.49
C LEU A 803 15.87 -31.03 3.92
N SER A 804 14.68 -31.37 4.44
CA SER A 804 13.83 -32.44 3.87
C SER A 804 13.37 -32.09 2.45
N VAL A 805 13.11 -30.81 2.16
CA VAL A 805 12.82 -30.34 0.80
C VAL A 805 14.05 -30.52 -0.09
N LEU A 806 15.23 -30.08 0.37
CA LEU A 806 16.48 -30.20 -0.39
C LEU A 806 16.84 -31.67 -0.71
N ARG A 807 16.69 -32.58 0.26
CA ARG A 807 16.85 -34.04 0.06
C ARG A 807 15.91 -34.59 -1.01
N SER A 808 14.63 -34.21 -0.96
CA SER A 808 13.65 -34.63 -1.99
C SER A 808 14.00 -34.10 -3.39
N VAL A 809 14.54 -32.87 -3.50
CA VAL A 809 15.04 -32.33 -4.78
C VAL A 809 16.26 -33.10 -5.26
N TRP A 810 17.22 -33.40 -4.38
CA TRP A 810 18.41 -34.20 -4.70
C TRP A 810 18.02 -35.56 -5.28
N GLN A 811 17.15 -36.29 -4.57
CA GLN A 811 16.66 -37.60 -5.00
C GLN A 811 15.91 -37.52 -6.34
N THR A 812 15.09 -36.49 -6.56
CA THR A 812 14.41 -36.27 -7.84
C THR A 812 15.39 -36.12 -9.01
N TYR A 813 16.48 -35.36 -8.86
CA TYR A 813 17.44 -35.15 -9.95
C TYR A 813 18.30 -36.38 -10.23
N TRP A 814 18.60 -37.19 -9.21
CA TRP A 814 19.22 -38.49 -9.38
C TRP A 814 18.31 -39.42 -10.18
N LEU A 815 17.04 -39.56 -9.77
CA LEU A 815 16.04 -40.37 -10.48
C LEU A 815 15.84 -39.90 -11.92
N TYR A 816 15.79 -38.59 -12.17
CA TYR A 816 15.61 -38.04 -13.51
C TYR A 816 16.74 -38.41 -14.49
N LYS A 817 17.98 -38.59 -14.00
CA LYS A 817 19.13 -39.00 -14.84
C LYS A 817 19.28 -40.51 -14.95
N ASN A 818 19.04 -41.22 -13.85
CA ASN A 818 19.42 -42.62 -13.68
C ASN A 818 18.26 -43.61 -13.77
N GLN A 819 17.01 -43.14 -13.94
CA GLN A 819 15.85 -44.01 -14.14
C GLN A 819 16.00 -44.86 -15.41
N ASP A 820 16.01 -46.18 -15.24
CA ASP A 820 15.88 -47.13 -16.33
C ASP A 820 14.39 -47.43 -16.56
N LYS A 821 13.92 -47.28 -17.80
CA LYS A 821 12.53 -47.61 -18.17
C LYS A 821 12.21 -49.11 -18.12
N GLN A 822 13.20 -49.97 -17.87
CA GLN A 822 13.05 -51.43 -17.77
C GLN A 822 13.03 -51.98 -16.33
N LYS A 823 13.43 -51.19 -15.31
CA LYS A 823 13.41 -51.61 -13.89
C LYS A 823 12.03 -51.44 -13.24
N ASP A 824 11.76 -52.15 -12.14
CA ASP A 824 10.62 -51.82 -11.27
C ASP A 824 10.90 -50.49 -10.57
N GLY A 825 9.96 -49.55 -10.66
CA GLY A 825 10.10 -48.21 -10.09
C GLY A 825 10.27 -48.20 -8.57
N PHE A 826 10.02 -49.31 -7.86
CA PHE A 826 10.36 -49.42 -6.43
C PHE A 826 11.86 -49.62 -6.17
N ASP A 827 12.57 -50.34 -7.05
CA ASP A 827 14.01 -50.57 -6.91
C ASP A 827 14.80 -49.29 -7.22
N ASP A 828 14.40 -48.53 -8.25
CA ASP A 828 14.95 -47.18 -8.54
C ASP A 828 14.83 -46.25 -7.33
N LEU A 829 13.67 -46.25 -6.64
CA LEU A 829 13.47 -45.44 -5.43
C LEU A 829 14.39 -45.86 -4.29
N LYS A 830 14.67 -47.16 -4.15
CA LYS A 830 15.60 -47.69 -3.14
C LYS A 830 17.05 -47.37 -3.47
N GLU A 831 17.46 -47.51 -4.74
CA GLU A 831 18.79 -47.17 -5.23
C GLU A 831 19.07 -45.66 -5.02
N SER A 832 18.11 -44.80 -5.39
CA SER A 832 18.22 -43.34 -5.20
C SER A 832 18.32 -42.90 -3.74
N LEU A 833 17.70 -43.63 -2.80
CA LEU A 833 17.80 -43.35 -1.37
C LEU A 833 19.13 -43.79 -0.77
N ASN A 834 19.77 -44.84 -1.29
CA ASN A 834 21.09 -45.24 -0.85
C ASN A 834 22.11 -44.17 -1.27
N GLU A 835 22.16 -43.80 -2.55
CA GLU A 835 23.11 -42.78 -3.03
C GLU A 835 22.87 -41.40 -2.38
N LEU A 836 21.61 -41.04 -2.10
CA LEU A 836 21.28 -39.84 -1.31
C LEU A 836 21.94 -39.91 0.08
N ASN A 837 21.89 -41.05 0.76
CA ASN A 837 22.47 -41.16 2.10
C ASN A 837 24.01 -41.11 2.08
N ASP A 838 24.64 -41.62 1.02
CA ASP A 838 26.09 -41.66 0.90
C ASP A 838 26.69 -40.31 0.42
N GLN A 839 26.03 -39.61 -0.50
CA GLN A 839 26.57 -38.36 -1.11
C GLN A 839 26.03 -37.05 -0.51
N PHE A 840 24.89 -37.04 0.19
CA PHE A 840 24.25 -35.78 0.57
C PHE A 840 25.04 -34.98 1.62
N GLU A 841 25.76 -35.64 2.54
CA GLU A 841 26.64 -34.92 3.49
C GLU A 841 27.87 -34.31 2.78
N ASN A 842 28.42 -35.00 1.76
CA ASN A 842 29.46 -34.46 0.88
C ASN A 842 28.93 -33.23 0.11
N PHE A 843 27.70 -33.29 -0.41
CA PHE A 843 27.02 -32.14 -1.03
C PHE A 843 26.85 -30.95 -0.07
N LEU A 844 26.42 -31.18 1.18
CA LEU A 844 26.32 -30.13 2.19
C LEU A 844 27.70 -29.56 2.55
N GLN A 845 28.73 -30.38 2.64
CA GLN A 845 30.07 -29.88 2.93
C GLN A 845 30.61 -29.03 1.77
N GLN A 846 30.46 -29.48 0.52
CA GLN A 846 30.78 -28.69 -0.67
C GLN A 846 30.01 -27.35 -0.73
N LEU A 847 28.76 -27.30 -0.28
CA LEU A 847 28.02 -26.03 -0.18
C LEU A 847 28.66 -25.06 0.83
N ARG A 848 29.05 -25.56 2.02
CA ARG A 848 29.78 -24.76 3.04
C ARG A 848 31.13 -24.27 2.51
N ASP A 849 31.92 -25.16 1.90
CA ASP A 849 33.28 -24.88 1.45
C ASP A 849 33.32 -23.80 0.35
N VAL A 850 32.25 -23.67 -0.45
CA VAL A 850 32.11 -22.65 -1.51
C VAL A 850 31.23 -21.45 -1.06
N GLY A 851 30.95 -21.33 0.25
CA GLY A 851 30.39 -20.12 0.86
C GLY A 851 28.87 -19.94 0.78
N TRP A 852 28.09 -21.03 0.71
CA TRP A 852 26.63 -20.98 0.87
C TRP A 852 26.21 -21.04 2.35
N ASP A 853 25.23 -20.23 2.73
CA ASP A 853 24.62 -20.31 4.06
C ASP A 853 23.60 -21.46 4.11
N ILE A 854 23.96 -22.53 4.84
CA ILE A 854 23.14 -23.73 5.05
C ILE A 854 22.13 -23.56 6.19
N ASP A 855 22.37 -22.62 7.10
CA ASP A 855 21.42 -22.29 8.17
C ASP A 855 20.26 -21.43 7.61
N GLN A 856 20.49 -20.69 6.51
CA GLN A 856 19.48 -19.91 5.76
C GLN A 856 18.98 -20.58 4.46
N ILE A 857 18.58 -21.85 4.52
CA ILE A 857 17.90 -22.52 3.38
C ILE A 857 16.43 -22.06 3.28
N ASN A 858 16.16 -21.17 2.32
CA ASN A 858 14.84 -20.64 1.95
C ASN A 858 14.01 -21.62 1.09
N LEU A 859 13.87 -22.86 1.56
CA LEU A 859 13.01 -23.89 0.96
C LEU A 859 11.82 -24.20 1.87
N LYS A 860 10.67 -23.57 1.61
CA LYS A 860 9.48 -23.74 2.46
C LYS A 860 8.79 -25.09 2.21
N VAL A 861 8.61 -25.85 3.30
CA VAL A 861 7.75 -27.04 3.34
C VAL A 861 6.30 -26.62 3.13
N ARG A 862 5.64 -27.12 2.08
CA ARG A 862 4.19 -26.94 1.91
C ARG A 862 3.43 -27.68 3.00
N LYS A 863 2.72 -26.95 3.85
CA LYS A 863 1.93 -27.45 4.98
C LYS A 863 0.47 -27.77 4.62
N ASP A 864 0.11 -27.79 3.33
CA ASP A 864 -1.27 -28.03 2.88
C ASP A 864 -1.75 -29.46 3.24
N VAL A 865 -0.82 -30.42 3.30
CA VAL A 865 -1.02 -31.80 3.79
C VAL A 865 0.24 -32.24 4.54
N SER A 866 0.07 -32.86 5.71
CA SER A 866 1.15 -33.49 6.48
C SER A 866 0.79 -34.93 6.87
N ILE A 867 1.69 -35.88 6.63
CA ILE A 867 1.51 -37.28 7.00
C ILE A 867 1.95 -37.47 8.47
N GLN A 868 1.04 -37.93 9.32
CA GLN A 868 1.33 -38.37 10.68
C GLN A 868 1.29 -39.90 10.71
N GLU A 869 2.42 -40.53 11.08
CA GLU A 869 2.52 -41.98 11.21
C GLU A 869 2.06 -42.38 12.61
N TRP A 870 0.95 -43.11 12.68
CA TRP A 870 0.46 -43.70 13.92
C TRP A 870 1.08 -45.09 14.07
N HIS A 871 2.08 -45.21 14.95
CA HIS A 871 2.48 -46.52 15.45
C HIS A 871 1.33 -47.10 16.26
N VAL A 872 0.71 -48.15 15.71
CA VAL A 872 -0.10 -49.08 16.48
C VAL A 872 0.88 -50.16 16.92
N ASP A 873 1.26 -50.11 18.20
CA ASP A 873 2.06 -51.14 18.88
C ASP A 873 1.31 -52.49 18.94
#